data_AF-A0A532TSD4-F1
#
_entry.id   AF-A0A532TSD4-F1
#
_cell.length_a   1.000
_cell.length_b   1.000
_cell.length_c   1.000
_cell.angle_alpha   90.00
_cell.angle_beta   90.00
_cell.angle_gamma   90.00
#
_symmetry.space_group_name_H-M   'P 1'
#
loop_
_entity.id
_entity.type
_entity.pdbx_description
1 polymer ?
#
loop_
_entity_poly.entity_id
_entity_poly.type
_entity_poly.pdbx_seq_one_letter_code
_entity_poly.pdbx_strand_id
1 'polypeptide(L)'
;MKAYTNVSRKTVGEDRIAICPNFGCEFMTRVKPLKLRFFGFGKYPKCKKHHIPLVYVDQRIGDFVDAALSCLFDKAGLPPRELIESVKSRFLDEMTSFVEGWVYCITVGRGVPIVSRYMDTISNAYLKQLTKKQIKAIKKGDNSKSNLVNKAIKDGMDEITIQYTRILKHLRAHSEILSKPENLKPLSKHLQKYLNEWQKNMLKSNELLIMSENNREMGLKEMKHSYDQILNIGTCRCLLGLNPETKGNKKAKVSAFDRFSAYHEFFKEDLTSKFTKSDVFNLLRMNNNYQKDMDEKSENFETLKINEEYRESFNNELKNEFVNSMKQREGQPREIKKIDMIALEHYKEFIEIHFSNAKNTKFISKGFLENLVKQIKSCQGVLPDNRIAEMLYGTSNGSEVLAFATLKSNKYKRPNSLIDENILDNWFFNLKQEFSSNYIVFFNLILDYKLICAEKRVFSLVKKWNSYCSKINSLGLNMETNVFDYLESVLTGTLIENLSFELSCKCSNHEKFSVVYKHLYRAVCPLCSRIKKSHSYQDFVREAELRNARFKFTETEFIARINQELKKSRDKQQKVSEILFPFICNRHGEFYISMERIKDYDNWCAECYHDSHRLTSEQIITRGDKYNFNLETPLSYIEKLKQPSREVYLWSCKYHPSFRFKSKPDEFNLDLKSCEICSGGKITNERIMRYLLSRLFHKNFGEKPTSLYEILPFDKVDNLVPSDYKTLRSYKRMHFDAFAYISIKIGVLSVAGEYWDREHSSLEEYVDRFKHRTPRNGSLVNDYQHLKSSDNFKQNLKNNGFIDIYIIVDHTIRRDNYLKFIISEFEQQVRKLFKINNYRLRNIPHCNWRDLKQIDKLRQTYGDIIRFL
;
A
#
# COMPACT_ATOMS: atom_id res chain seq x y z
N MET A 1 -11.07 -19.45 5.65
CA MET A 1 -10.83 -18.02 5.95
C MET A 1 -9.33 -17.78 6.05
N LYS A 2 -8.73 -16.83 5.31
CA LYS A 2 -7.36 -16.41 5.61
C LYS A 2 -7.36 -15.74 6.98
N ALA A 3 -6.65 -16.31 7.95
CA ALA A 3 -6.47 -15.67 9.24
C ALA A 3 -5.54 -14.46 9.05
N TYR A 4 -6.10 -13.25 9.04
CA TYR A 4 -5.28 -12.05 9.01
C TYR A 4 -4.52 -11.92 10.31
N THR A 5 -3.28 -11.47 10.23
CA THR A 5 -2.54 -11.12 11.44
C THR A 5 -3.17 -9.86 12.02
N ASN A 6 -3.85 -10.00 13.15
CA ASN A 6 -4.33 -8.83 13.89
C ASN A 6 -3.15 -7.89 14.14
N VAL A 7 -3.35 -6.61 13.80
CA VAL A 7 -2.30 -5.61 13.94
C VAL A 7 -1.85 -5.56 15.39
N SER A 8 -0.56 -5.74 15.61
CA SER A 8 0.03 -5.64 16.95
C SER A 8 1.15 -4.62 16.95
N ARG A 9 1.01 -3.60 17.81
CA ARG A 9 2.07 -2.60 18.00
C ARG A 9 3.33 -3.20 18.66
N LYS A 10 3.22 -4.38 19.28
CA LYS A 10 4.33 -5.10 19.92
C LYS A 10 5.21 -5.82 18.90
N THR A 11 4.61 -6.37 17.85
CA THR A 11 5.31 -7.15 16.83
C THR A 11 5.69 -6.32 15.61
N VAL A 12 5.03 -5.18 15.39
CA VAL A 12 5.36 -4.29 14.27
C VAL A 12 6.75 -3.68 14.48
N GLY A 13 7.72 -4.07 13.65
CA GLY A 13 9.12 -3.62 13.74
C GLY A 13 9.38 -2.24 13.14
N GLU A 14 8.48 -1.76 12.29
CA GLU A 14 8.56 -0.48 11.58
C GLU A 14 7.17 0.16 11.49
N ASP A 15 7.06 1.45 11.13
CA ASP A 15 5.72 2.01 10.86
C ASP A 15 5.06 1.25 9.70
N ARG A 16 3.79 0.93 9.88
CA ARG A 16 2.94 0.31 8.86
C ARG A 16 1.60 1.03 8.81
N ILE A 17 0.83 0.80 7.75
CA ILE A 17 -0.54 1.31 7.65
C ILE A 17 -1.51 0.15 7.79
N ALA A 18 -2.53 0.35 8.61
CA ALA A 18 -3.58 -0.62 8.86
C ALA A 18 -4.95 -0.05 8.50
N ILE A 19 -5.84 -0.93 8.08
CA ILE A 19 -7.20 -0.65 7.65
C ILE A 19 -8.18 -1.50 8.45
N CYS A 20 -9.41 -1.01 8.58
CA CYS A 20 -10.50 -1.80 9.10
C CYS A 20 -10.77 -3.03 8.20
N PRO A 21 -10.91 -4.24 8.76
CA PRO A 21 -11.18 -5.43 7.95
C PRO A 21 -12.58 -5.45 7.34
N ASN A 22 -13.53 -4.71 7.95
CA ASN A 22 -14.87 -4.51 7.38
C ASN A 22 -14.78 -3.59 6.15
N PHE A 23 -15.17 -4.11 4.99
CA PHE A 23 -15.21 -3.34 3.75
C PHE A 23 -16.21 -2.18 3.88
N GLY A 24 -15.91 -1.04 3.27
CA GLY A 24 -16.71 0.19 3.44
C GLY A 24 -16.39 1.06 4.64
N CYS A 25 -15.49 0.62 5.49
CA CYS A 25 -14.93 1.50 6.51
C CYS A 25 -13.75 2.31 5.95
N GLU A 26 -13.89 3.63 5.90
CA GLU A 26 -12.79 4.54 5.55
C GLU A 26 -11.71 4.64 6.64
N PHE A 27 -11.88 3.92 7.76
CA PHE A 27 -10.94 3.97 8.87
C PHE A 27 -9.62 3.28 8.51
N MET A 28 -8.61 4.11 8.27
CA MET A 28 -7.23 3.72 8.03
C MET A 28 -6.32 4.52 8.95
N THR A 29 -5.30 3.88 9.53
CA THR A 29 -4.39 4.54 10.46
C THR A 29 -2.97 3.99 10.35
N ARG A 30 -1.99 4.86 10.64
CA ARG A 30 -0.58 4.46 10.76
C ARG A 30 -0.31 3.83 12.13
N VAL A 31 0.21 2.62 12.10
CA VAL A 31 0.60 1.82 13.26
C VAL A 31 2.10 1.97 13.47
N LYS A 32 2.49 2.49 14.62
CA LYS A 32 3.89 2.64 15.01
C LYS A 32 4.31 1.55 16.01
N PRO A 33 5.57 1.07 15.96
CA PRO A 33 6.14 0.20 16.98
C PRO A 33 6.00 0.80 18.38
N LEU A 34 5.80 -0.03 19.40
CA LEU A 34 5.91 0.40 20.79
C LEU A 34 7.38 0.75 21.10
N LYS A 35 7.62 1.92 21.70
CA LYS A 35 8.95 2.35 22.13
C LYS A 35 9.54 1.43 23.22
N LEU A 36 8.68 0.82 24.04
CA LEU A 36 9.03 -0.15 25.08
C LEU A 36 8.11 -1.37 24.90
N ARG A 37 8.65 -2.53 24.49
CA ARG A 37 7.86 -3.72 24.11
C ARG A 37 7.08 -4.38 25.27
N PHE A 38 7.31 -3.94 26.52
CA PHE A 38 6.79 -4.57 27.74
C PHE A 38 5.55 -3.91 28.35
N PHE A 39 5.27 -2.61 28.12
CA PHE A 39 4.07 -1.94 28.63
C PHE A 39 2.96 -1.91 27.56
N GLY A 40 1.78 -2.48 27.86
CA GLY A 40 0.78 -2.81 26.85
C GLY A 40 -0.66 -2.47 27.20
N PHE A 41 -1.01 -1.19 27.26
CA PHE A 41 -2.38 -0.75 26.99
C PHE A 41 -2.53 -0.47 25.48
N GLY A 42 -3.54 -1.06 24.84
CA GLY A 42 -3.82 -0.85 23.40
C GLY A 42 -2.92 -1.63 22.42
N LYS A 43 -2.54 -2.88 22.76
CA LYS A 43 -1.69 -3.75 21.91
C LYS A 43 -2.22 -3.92 20.48
N TYR A 44 -3.55 -3.97 20.33
CA TYR A 44 -4.24 -4.18 19.07
C TYR A 44 -5.10 -2.95 18.74
N PRO A 45 -4.67 -2.05 17.84
CA PRO A 45 -5.51 -0.94 17.43
C PRO A 45 -6.80 -1.48 16.80
N LYS A 46 -7.91 -0.84 17.16
CA LYS A 46 -9.25 -1.19 16.70
C LYS A 46 -9.82 -0.09 15.81
N CYS A 47 -10.74 -0.45 14.94
CA CYS A 47 -11.54 0.51 14.18
C CYS A 47 -12.38 1.36 15.14
N LYS A 48 -12.41 2.68 14.95
CA LYS A 48 -13.25 3.57 15.76
C LYS A 48 -14.75 3.36 15.55
N LYS A 49 -15.16 2.97 14.33
CA LYS A 49 -16.57 2.77 13.97
C LYS A 49 -17.08 1.39 14.36
N HIS A 50 -16.29 0.34 14.11
CA HIS A 50 -16.72 -1.05 14.24
C HIS A 50 -16.15 -1.75 15.47
N HIS A 51 -15.22 -1.11 16.21
CA HIS A 51 -14.57 -1.66 17.41
C HIS A 51 -13.86 -3.02 17.23
N ILE A 52 -13.64 -3.46 15.99
CA ILE A 52 -12.89 -4.68 15.63
C ILE A 52 -11.39 -4.39 15.42
N PRO A 53 -10.49 -5.38 15.62
CA PRO A 53 -9.06 -5.22 15.38
C PRO A 53 -8.76 -4.83 13.93
N LEU A 54 -7.75 -3.99 13.73
CA LEU A 54 -7.30 -3.63 12.38
C LEU A 54 -6.42 -4.72 11.77
N VAL A 55 -6.33 -4.70 10.44
CA VAL A 55 -5.44 -5.56 9.62
C VAL A 55 -4.50 -4.69 8.80
N TYR A 56 -3.31 -5.19 8.45
CA TYR A 56 -2.40 -4.40 7.62
C TYR A 56 -2.92 -4.29 6.18
N VAL A 57 -2.73 -3.13 5.55
CA VAL A 57 -3.23 -2.87 4.18
C VAL A 57 -2.61 -3.82 3.16
N ASP A 58 -1.31 -4.08 3.26
CA ASP A 58 -0.56 -5.02 2.41
C ASP A 58 -1.09 -6.46 2.49
N GLN A 59 -1.72 -6.85 3.60
CA GLN A 59 -2.31 -8.19 3.74
C GLN A 59 -3.75 -8.27 3.25
N ARG A 60 -4.49 -7.14 3.24
CA ARG A 60 -5.93 -7.10 2.99
C ARG A 60 -6.30 -6.69 1.57
N ILE A 61 -5.47 -5.88 0.92
CA ILE A 61 -5.76 -5.31 -0.40
C ILE A 61 -5.92 -6.37 -1.49
N GLY A 62 -5.26 -7.53 -1.35
CA GLY A 62 -5.42 -8.66 -2.28
C GLY A 62 -6.84 -9.24 -2.33
N ASP A 63 -7.51 -9.40 -1.19
CA ASP A 63 -8.86 -9.99 -1.17
C ASP A 63 -9.91 -9.03 -1.75
N PHE A 64 -9.66 -7.72 -1.61
CA PHE A 64 -10.46 -6.71 -2.30
C PHE A 64 -10.37 -6.90 -3.81
N VAL A 65 -9.15 -7.07 -4.32
CA VAL A 65 -8.92 -7.30 -5.75
C VAL A 65 -9.54 -8.61 -6.20
N ASP A 66 -9.46 -9.67 -5.40
CA ASP A 66 -10.12 -10.94 -5.71
C ASP A 66 -11.64 -10.80 -5.80
N ALA A 67 -12.27 -10.06 -4.87
CA ALA A 67 -13.71 -9.76 -4.94
C ALA A 67 -14.06 -8.88 -6.16
N ALA A 68 -13.24 -7.87 -6.45
CA ALA A 68 -13.44 -7.00 -7.61
C ALA A 68 -13.37 -7.78 -8.93
N LEU A 69 -12.38 -8.66 -9.07
CA LEU A 69 -12.21 -9.53 -10.25
C LEU A 69 -13.37 -10.53 -10.36
N SER A 70 -13.83 -11.08 -9.24
CA SER A 70 -14.96 -12.02 -9.22
C SER A 70 -16.25 -11.34 -9.64
N CYS A 71 -16.47 -10.08 -9.24
CA CYS A 71 -17.57 -9.27 -9.72
C CYS A 71 -17.44 -8.94 -11.22
N LEU A 72 -16.30 -8.41 -11.65
CA LEU A 72 -16.07 -7.96 -13.03
C LEU A 72 -16.31 -9.06 -14.05
N PHE A 73 -15.88 -10.28 -13.72
CA PHE A 73 -15.89 -11.41 -14.64
C PHE A 73 -16.93 -12.47 -14.27
N ASP A 74 -17.92 -12.15 -13.43
CA ASP A 74 -19.03 -13.05 -13.12
C ASP A 74 -19.89 -13.32 -14.36
N LYS A 75 -20.34 -14.56 -14.58
CA LYS A 75 -21.29 -14.97 -15.62
C LYS A 75 -22.57 -14.15 -15.60
N ALA A 76 -23.00 -13.70 -14.42
CA ALA A 76 -24.15 -12.81 -14.28
C ALA A 76 -23.95 -11.42 -14.94
N GLY A 77 -22.72 -11.08 -15.35
CA GLY A 77 -22.41 -9.87 -16.11
C GLY A 77 -22.66 -9.98 -17.62
N LEU A 78 -22.85 -11.20 -18.14
CA LEU A 78 -23.34 -11.40 -19.50
C LEU A 78 -24.78 -10.86 -19.60
N PRO A 79 -25.26 -10.51 -20.81
CA PRO A 79 -26.60 -9.96 -20.94
C PRO A 79 -27.63 -10.98 -20.39
N PRO A 80 -28.62 -10.52 -19.60
CA PRO A 80 -29.63 -11.42 -19.02
C PRO A 80 -30.34 -12.23 -20.10
N ARG A 81 -30.67 -13.49 -19.81
CA ARG A 81 -31.29 -14.39 -20.78
C ARG A 81 -32.56 -13.81 -21.41
N GLU A 82 -33.42 -13.20 -20.60
CA GLU A 82 -34.65 -12.53 -21.07
C GLU A 82 -34.35 -11.39 -22.06
N LEU A 83 -33.29 -10.62 -21.81
CA LEU A 83 -32.86 -9.54 -22.71
C LEU A 83 -32.31 -10.13 -24.01
N ILE A 84 -31.53 -11.21 -23.92
CA ILE A 84 -31.00 -11.92 -25.10
C ILE A 84 -32.13 -12.45 -25.97
N GLU A 85 -33.11 -13.14 -25.39
CA GLU A 85 -34.26 -13.70 -26.12
C GLU A 85 -35.10 -12.58 -26.76
N SER A 86 -35.29 -11.45 -26.07
CA SER A 86 -36.04 -10.32 -26.63
C SER A 86 -35.26 -9.54 -27.70
N VAL A 87 -33.94 -9.42 -27.62
CA VAL A 87 -33.13 -8.81 -28.68
C VAL A 87 -33.10 -9.74 -29.88
N LYS A 88 -32.88 -11.04 -29.68
CA LYS A 88 -32.86 -12.05 -30.73
C LYS A 88 -34.16 -12.08 -31.55
N SER A 89 -35.31 -11.95 -30.90
CA SER A 89 -36.62 -11.97 -31.58
C SER A 89 -36.98 -10.69 -32.33
N ARG A 90 -36.33 -9.55 -32.04
CA ARG A 90 -36.70 -8.23 -32.59
C ARG A 90 -35.61 -7.58 -33.45
N PHE A 91 -34.36 -7.96 -33.25
CA PHE A 91 -33.17 -7.33 -33.82
C PHE A 91 -32.12 -8.40 -34.18
N LEU A 92 -32.52 -9.44 -34.92
CA LEU A 92 -31.68 -10.61 -35.23
C LEU A 92 -30.33 -10.20 -35.88
N ASP A 93 -30.37 -9.27 -36.83
CA ASP A 93 -29.18 -8.79 -37.56
C ASP A 93 -28.20 -8.00 -36.68
N GLU A 94 -28.66 -7.50 -35.53
CA GLU A 94 -27.85 -6.74 -34.59
C GLU A 94 -27.40 -7.57 -33.38
N MET A 95 -27.77 -8.85 -33.32
CA MET A 95 -27.51 -9.70 -32.16
C MET A 95 -26.01 -9.85 -31.87
N THR A 96 -25.18 -10.05 -32.90
CA THR A 96 -23.72 -10.12 -32.75
C THR A 96 -23.16 -8.81 -32.23
N SER A 97 -23.52 -7.68 -32.85
CA SER A 97 -23.09 -6.34 -32.44
C SER A 97 -23.51 -6.02 -31.00
N PHE A 98 -24.71 -6.43 -30.60
CA PHE A 98 -25.22 -6.28 -29.24
C PHE A 98 -24.39 -7.08 -28.22
N VAL A 99 -24.14 -8.37 -28.46
CA VAL A 99 -23.39 -9.22 -27.54
C VAL A 99 -21.93 -8.76 -27.42
N GLU A 100 -21.26 -8.49 -28.54
CA GLU A 100 -19.88 -8.01 -28.53
C GLU A 100 -19.77 -6.63 -27.86
N GLY A 101 -20.68 -5.71 -28.17
CA GLY A 101 -20.76 -4.40 -27.52
C GLY A 101 -21.02 -4.50 -26.01
N TRP A 102 -21.91 -5.40 -25.59
CA TRP A 102 -22.20 -5.63 -24.18
C TRP A 102 -20.97 -6.17 -23.44
N VAL A 103 -20.33 -7.22 -23.96
CA VAL A 103 -19.13 -7.84 -23.37
C VAL A 103 -18.01 -6.82 -23.24
N TYR A 104 -17.80 -5.98 -24.27
CA TYR A 104 -16.85 -4.88 -24.20
C TYR A 104 -17.17 -3.89 -23.07
N CYS A 105 -18.45 -3.52 -22.94
CA CYS A 105 -18.92 -2.57 -21.94
C CYS A 105 -18.91 -3.11 -20.49
N ILE A 106 -18.80 -4.43 -20.26
CA ILE A 106 -18.74 -5.01 -18.89
C ILE A 106 -17.62 -4.37 -18.07
N THR A 107 -16.44 -4.18 -18.68
CA THR A 107 -15.24 -3.65 -18.01
C THR A 107 -15.45 -2.24 -17.47
N VAL A 108 -16.15 -1.38 -18.21
CA VAL A 108 -16.43 0.01 -17.81
C VAL A 108 -17.70 0.07 -16.97
N GLY A 109 -18.78 -0.57 -17.42
CA GLY A 109 -20.10 -0.52 -16.81
C GLY A 109 -20.17 -1.16 -15.43
N ARG A 110 -19.49 -2.29 -15.23
CA ARG A 110 -19.33 -2.91 -13.90
C ARG A 110 -18.09 -2.37 -13.20
N GLY A 111 -17.00 -2.08 -13.91
CA GLY A 111 -15.71 -1.77 -13.30
C GLY A 111 -15.51 -0.35 -12.79
N VAL A 112 -16.01 0.69 -13.47
CA VAL A 112 -15.85 2.09 -13.02
C VAL A 112 -16.49 2.34 -11.64
N PRO A 113 -17.75 1.92 -11.40
CA PRO A 113 -18.39 2.13 -10.10
C PRO A 113 -17.75 1.34 -8.95
N ILE A 114 -16.98 0.30 -9.30
CA ILE A 114 -16.39 -0.66 -8.39
C ILE A 114 -14.91 -0.24 -8.21
N VAL A 115 -14.02 -0.55 -9.14
CA VAL A 115 -12.56 -0.52 -8.95
C VAL A 115 -11.99 0.89 -8.71
N SER A 116 -12.33 1.86 -9.55
CA SER A 116 -11.65 3.18 -9.54
C SER A 116 -11.86 3.89 -8.21
N ARG A 117 -13.11 4.09 -7.78
CA ARG A 117 -13.42 4.84 -6.57
C ARG A 117 -12.79 4.25 -5.32
N TYR A 118 -12.78 2.94 -5.19
CA TYR A 118 -12.24 2.30 -3.99
C TYR A 118 -10.70 2.31 -3.98
N MET A 119 -10.06 1.95 -5.10
CA MET A 119 -8.60 1.98 -5.18
C MET A 119 -8.05 3.40 -5.04
N ASP A 120 -8.74 4.40 -5.61
CA ASP A 120 -8.42 5.81 -5.41
C ASP A 120 -8.60 6.22 -3.96
N THR A 121 -9.70 5.79 -3.31
CA THR A 121 -9.95 6.10 -1.90
C THR A 121 -8.91 5.47 -0.99
N ILE A 122 -8.57 4.19 -1.18
CA ILE A 122 -7.52 3.52 -0.42
C ILE A 122 -6.17 4.18 -0.66
N SER A 123 -5.80 4.44 -1.92
CA SER A 123 -4.51 5.05 -2.25
C SER A 123 -4.40 6.45 -1.64
N ASN A 124 -5.45 7.26 -1.75
CA ASN A 124 -5.49 8.59 -1.15
C ASN A 124 -5.48 8.54 0.39
N ALA A 125 -6.23 7.62 0.99
CA ALA A 125 -6.22 7.41 2.44
C ALA A 125 -4.82 6.96 2.92
N TYR A 126 -4.17 6.07 2.17
CA TYR A 126 -2.82 5.59 2.44
C TYR A 126 -1.81 6.75 2.39
N LEU A 127 -1.84 7.54 1.32
CA LEU A 127 -0.98 8.71 1.15
C LEU A 127 -1.22 9.77 2.25
N LYS A 128 -2.46 9.97 2.70
CA LYS A 128 -2.79 10.86 3.83
C LYS A 128 -2.18 10.42 5.15
N GLN A 129 -1.89 9.12 5.33
CA GLN A 129 -1.19 8.62 6.52
C GLN A 129 0.34 8.85 6.46
N LEU A 130 0.88 9.22 5.31
CA LEU A 130 2.31 9.45 5.10
C LEU A 130 2.70 10.91 5.38
N THR A 131 3.93 11.11 5.87
CA THR A 131 4.49 12.46 6.01
C THR A 131 5.01 12.98 4.66
N LYS A 132 5.06 14.31 4.48
CA LYS A 132 5.66 14.93 3.28
C LYS A 132 7.09 14.46 3.01
N LYS A 133 7.88 14.16 4.06
CA LYS A 133 9.23 13.59 3.94
C LYS A 133 9.21 12.18 3.35
N GLN A 134 8.34 11.31 3.87
CA GLN A 134 8.15 9.96 3.35
C GLN A 134 7.66 9.99 1.89
N ILE A 135 6.70 10.84 1.56
CA ILE A 135 6.22 11.02 0.18
C ILE A 135 7.37 11.49 -0.74
N LYS A 136 8.15 12.49 -0.32
CA LYS A 136 9.29 13.00 -1.11
C LYS A 136 10.37 11.93 -1.30
N ALA A 137 10.64 11.12 -0.28
CA ALA A 137 11.63 10.06 -0.34
C ALA A 137 11.17 8.88 -1.22
N ILE A 138 9.90 8.50 -1.16
CA ILE A 138 9.31 7.50 -2.06
C ILE A 138 9.36 8.00 -3.52
N LYS A 139 8.98 9.25 -3.79
CA LYS A 139 9.01 9.84 -5.14
C LYS A 139 10.41 9.94 -5.75
N LYS A 140 11.43 10.13 -4.92
CA LYS A 140 12.83 10.26 -5.38
C LYS A 140 13.49 8.92 -5.70
N GLY A 141 12.84 7.79 -5.39
CA GLY A 141 13.47 6.47 -5.54
C GLY A 141 14.70 6.28 -4.63
N ASP A 142 14.87 7.15 -3.63
CA ASP A 142 16.03 7.20 -2.74
C ASP A 142 15.98 6.01 -1.76
N ASN A 143 16.42 4.84 -2.21
CA ASN A 143 16.64 3.67 -1.35
C ASN A 143 17.87 3.85 -0.44
N SER A 144 18.65 4.93 -0.63
CA SER A 144 19.93 5.24 0.02
C SER A 144 19.79 5.70 1.48
N LYS A 145 18.63 6.21 1.89
CA LYS A 145 18.37 6.67 3.27
C LYS A 145 17.30 5.81 3.95
N SER A 146 17.71 4.62 4.40
CA SER A 146 16.87 3.65 5.13
C SER A 146 16.11 4.25 6.33
N ASN A 147 16.63 5.34 6.91
CA ASN A 147 16.01 6.01 8.07
C ASN A 147 14.80 6.90 7.74
N LEU A 148 14.53 7.23 6.46
CA LEU A 148 13.45 8.15 6.06
C LEU A 148 12.23 7.46 5.42
N VAL A 149 12.43 6.30 4.79
CA VAL A 149 11.35 5.46 4.25
C VAL A 149 11.36 4.15 5.03
N ASN A 150 10.39 3.97 5.94
CA ASN A 150 10.18 2.69 6.59
C ASN A 150 9.83 1.68 5.48
N LYS A 151 10.64 0.64 5.32
CA LYS A 151 10.52 -0.35 4.24
C LYS A 151 9.10 -0.90 4.17
N ALA A 152 8.47 -1.14 5.30
CA ALA A 152 7.10 -1.62 5.36
C ALA A 152 6.03 -0.65 4.82
N ILE A 153 6.26 0.67 4.88
CA ILE A 153 5.39 1.68 4.22
C ILE A 153 5.53 1.59 2.70
N LYS A 154 6.76 1.41 2.22
CA LYS A 154 7.02 1.25 0.79
C LYS A 154 6.41 -0.05 0.30
N ASP A 155 6.65 -1.16 0.99
CA ASP A 155 6.09 -2.48 0.67
C ASP A 155 4.56 -2.42 0.59
N GLY A 156 3.88 -1.71 1.49
CA GLY A 156 2.43 -1.56 1.42
C GLY A 156 1.94 -0.69 0.26
N MET A 157 2.71 0.31 -0.17
CA MET A 157 2.37 1.08 -1.37
C MET A 157 2.64 0.29 -2.64
N ASP A 158 3.77 -0.42 -2.67
CA ASP A 158 4.14 -1.34 -3.75
C ASP A 158 3.06 -2.43 -3.89
N GLU A 159 2.54 -2.96 -2.79
CA GLU A 159 1.45 -3.95 -2.81
C GLU A 159 0.14 -3.36 -3.37
N ILE A 160 -0.26 -2.14 -2.97
CA ILE A 160 -1.40 -1.44 -3.58
C ILE A 160 -1.18 -1.30 -5.10
N THR A 161 0.03 -0.89 -5.52
CA THR A 161 0.38 -0.75 -6.94
C THR A 161 0.35 -2.10 -7.67
N ILE A 162 0.87 -3.16 -7.07
CA ILE A 162 0.87 -4.52 -7.63
C ILE A 162 -0.57 -5.01 -7.82
N GLN A 163 -1.42 -4.86 -6.80
CA GLN A 163 -2.81 -5.29 -6.87
C GLN A 163 -3.62 -4.45 -7.86
N TYR A 164 -3.39 -3.13 -7.93
CA TYR A 164 -4.00 -2.29 -8.96
C TYR A 164 -3.56 -2.71 -10.37
N THR A 165 -2.26 -2.96 -10.55
CA THR A 165 -1.70 -3.44 -11.81
C THR A 165 -2.28 -4.80 -12.19
N ARG A 166 -2.52 -5.69 -11.22
CA ARG A 166 -3.18 -6.99 -11.45
C ARG A 166 -4.59 -6.79 -12.01
N ILE A 167 -5.38 -5.86 -11.48
CA ILE A 167 -6.70 -5.54 -12.04
C ILE A 167 -6.57 -5.05 -13.48
N LEU A 168 -5.69 -4.06 -13.74
CA LEU A 168 -5.50 -3.51 -15.09
C LEU A 168 -5.06 -4.58 -16.09
N LYS A 169 -4.16 -5.48 -15.70
CA LYS A 169 -3.74 -6.63 -16.52
C LYS A 169 -4.90 -7.57 -16.82
N HIS A 170 -5.74 -7.88 -15.84
CA HIS A 170 -6.91 -8.73 -16.07
C HIS A 170 -7.96 -8.05 -16.95
N LEU A 171 -8.22 -6.75 -16.75
CA LEU A 171 -9.11 -5.97 -17.59
C LEU A 171 -8.63 -5.98 -19.04
N ARG A 172 -7.35 -5.67 -19.27
CA ARG A 172 -6.74 -5.67 -20.60
C ARG A 172 -6.76 -7.05 -21.26
N ALA A 173 -6.35 -8.09 -20.53
CA ALA A 173 -6.37 -9.45 -21.05
C ALA A 173 -7.79 -9.88 -21.40
N HIS A 174 -8.79 -9.58 -20.56
CA HIS A 174 -10.18 -9.93 -20.87
C HIS A 174 -10.75 -9.12 -22.04
N SER A 175 -10.47 -7.81 -22.14
CA SER A 175 -10.92 -7.02 -23.29
C SER A 175 -10.32 -7.54 -24.59
N GLU A 176 -9.01 -7.76 -24.65
CA GLU A 176 -8.32 -8.23 -25.88
C GLU A 176 -8.71 -9.67 -26.26
N ILE A 177 -8.96 -10.53 -25.26
CA ILE A 177 -9.32 -11.94 -25.50
C ILE A 177 -10.77 -12.06 -25.96
N LEU A 178 -11.70 -11.30 -25.39
CA LEU A 178 -13.13 -11.53 -25.56
C LEU A 178 -13.77 -10.68 -26.66
N SER A 179 -13.23 -9.48 -26.97
CA SER A 179 -13.79 -8.61 -28.00
C SER A 179 -12.71 -7.75 -28.65
N LYS A 180 -12.54 -7.86 -29.97
CA LYS A 180 -11.65 -6.96 -30.70
C LYS A 180 -12.37 -5.61 -30.87
N PRO A 181 -11.74 -4.47 -30.53
CA PRO A 181 -12.34 -3.15 -30.74
C PRO A 181 -12.78 -2.92 -32.19
N GLU A 182 -12.07 -3.51 -33.15
CA GLU A 182 -12.39 -3.45 -34.57
C GLU A 182 -13.75 -4.08 -34.94
N ASN A 183 -14.26 -5.00 -34.12
CA ASN A 183 -15.53 -5.68 -34.37
C ASN A 183 -16.75 -4.89 -33.84
N LEU A 184 -16.54 -3.83 -33.06
CA LEU A 184 -17.61 -3.08 -32.44
C LEU A 184 -18.37 -2.23 -33.48
N LYS A 185 -19.63 -2.56 -33.70
CA LYS A 185 -20.55 -1.79 -34.55
C LYS A 185 -21.51 -0.95 -33.70
N PRO A 186 -21.85 0.28 -34.15
CA PRO A 186 -22.87 1.08 -33.48
C PRO A 186 -24.25 0.39 -33.57
N LEU A 187 -25.01 0.42 -32.48
CA LEU A 187 -26.37 -0.11 -32.44
C LEU A 187 -27.34 0.83 -33.17
N SER A 188 -28.39 0.29 -33.79
CA SER A 188 -29.45 1.07 -34.43
C SER A 188 -30.22 1.92 -33.42
N LYS A 189 -30.86 2.99 -33.91
CA LYS A 189 -31.73 3.84 -33.08
C LYS A 189 -32.89 3.06 -32.44
N HIS A 190 -33.40 2.04 -33.13
CA HIS A 190 -34.50 1.19 -32.63
C HIS A 190 -34.04 0.32 -31.46
N LEU A 191 -32.90 -0.36 -31.60
CA LEU A 191 -32.32 -1.15 -30.51
C LEU A 191 -31.92 -0.25 -29.33
N GLN A 192 -31.34 0.92 -29.58
CA GLN A 192 -31.05 1.90 -28.52
C GLN A 192 -32.30 2.35 -27.76
N LYS A 193 -33.43 2.60 -28.46
CA LYS A 193 -34.70 2.95 -27.82
C LYS A 193 -35.23 1.80 -26.95
N TYR A 194 -35.18 0.58 -27.48
CA TYR A 194 -35.59 -0.63 -26.76
C TYR A 194 -34.75 -0.85 -25.48
N LEU A 195 -33.42 -0.75 -25.56
CA LEU A 195 -32.54 -0.87 -24.40
C LEU A 195 -32.79 0.25 -23.36
N ASN A 196 -33.13 1.46 -23.83
CA ASN A 196 -33.52 2.56 -22.95
C ASN A 196 -34.84 2.30 -22.20
N GLU A 197 -35.78 1.57 -22.79
CA GLU A 197 -37.02 1.15 -22.13
C GLU A 197 -36.76 -0.02 -21.16
N TRP A 198 -35.96 -1.01 -21.58
CA TRP A 198 -35.55 -2.12 -20.74
C TRP A 198 -34.90 -1.65 -19.43
N GLN A 199 -33.93 -0.72 -19.48
CA GLN A 199 -33.29 -0.20 -18.26
C GLN A 199 -34.30 0.51 -17.32
N LYS A 200 -35.32 1.20 -17.86
CA LYS A 200 -36.33 1.90 -17.06
C LYS A 200 -37.22 0.91 -16.33
N ASN A 201 -37.58 -0.18 -16.98
CA ASN A 201 -38.38 -1.25 -16.39
C ASN A 201 -37.58 -1.97 -15.29
N MET A 202 -36.31 -2.31 -15.56
CA MET A 202 -35.42 -2.93 -14.57
C MET A 202 -35.18 -2.05 -13.34
N LEU A 203 -35.06 -0.73 -13.51
CA LEU A 203 -34.96 0.21 -12.38
C LEU A 203 -36.22 0.25 -11.51
N LYS A 204 -37.41 0.01 -12.09
CA LYS A 204 -38.68 -0.04 -11.35
C LYS A 204 -38.87 -1.35 -10.60
N SER A 205 -38.37 -2.46 -11.14
CA SER A 205 -38.55 -3.81 -10.57
C SER A 205 -37.46 -4.23 -9.58
N ASN A 206 -36.40 -3.43 -9.40
CA ASN A 206 -35.26 -3.81 -8.56
C ASN A 206 -35.59 -3.72 -7.06
N GLU A 207 -35.47 -4.83 -6.35
CA GLU A 207 -35.86 -4.93 -4.94
C GLU A 207 -34.97 -4.11 -4.00
N LEU A 208 -33.66 -3.94 -4.28
CA LEU A 208 -32.77 -3.10 -3.44
C LEU A 208 -33.16 -1.62 -3.47
N LEU A 209 -33.65 -1.12 -4.62
CA LEU A 209 -34.16 0.25 -4.73
C LEU A 209 -35.42 0.43 -3.89
N ILE A 210 -36.33 -0.55 -3.94
CA ILE A 210 -37.60 -0.56 -3.19
C ILE A 210 -37.37 -0.75 -1.68
N MET A 211 -36.40 -1.58 -1.28
CA MET A 211 -36.08 -1.83 0.12
C MET A 211 -35.49 -0.63 0.83
N SER A 212 -34.77 0.25 0.12
CA SER A 212 -34.33 1.53 0.70
C SER A 212 -35.50 2.37 1.20
N GLU A 213 -36.73 2.03 0.78
CA GLU A 213 -38.00 2.60 1.23
C GLU A 213 -38.77 1.69 2.21
N ASN A 214 -38.60 0.35 2.18
CA ASN A 214 -39.53 -0.62 2.81
C ASN A 214 -38.98 -1.66 3.85
N ASN A 215 -37.73 -1.57 4.35
CA ASN A 215 -37.23 -2.33 5.53
C ASN A 215 -37.42 -3.88 5.59
N ARG A 216 -37.45 -4.60 4.47
CA ARG A 216 -37.54 -6.09 4.48
C ARG A 216 -36.14 -6.74 4.57
N GLU A 217 -36.02 -7.94 5.15
CA GLU A 217 -34.78 -8.74 5.14
C GLU A 217 -34.75 -9.69 3.92
N MET A 218 -33.59 -9.83 3.25
CA MET A 218 -33.44 -10.52 1.94
C MET A 218 -32.37 -11.60 2.01
N GLY A 219 -32.60 -12.75 1.36
CA GLY A 219 -31.63 -13.84 1.30
C GLY A 219 -30.40 -13.52 0.43
N LEU A 220 -29.27 -14.19 0.67
CA LEU A 220 -28.00 -13.87 -0.02
C LEU A 220 -28.07 -14.01 -1.55
N LYS A 221 -28.84 -14.98 -2.06
CA LYS A 221 -29.05 -15.19 -3.52
C LYS A 221 -29.90 -14.09 -4.15
N GLU A 222 -30.97 -13.67 -3.47
CA GLU A 222 -31.84 -12.56 -3.89
C GLU A 222 -31.07 -11.24 -3.88
N MET A 223 -30.23 -11.06 -2.85
CA MET A 223 -29.33 -9.90 -2.76
C MET A 223 -28.36 -9.89 -3.93
N LYS A 224 -27.70 -11.01 -4.23
CA LYS A 224 -26.82 -11.13 -5.40
C LYS A 224 -27.55 -10.77 -6.70
N HIS A 225 -28.74 -11.31 -6.91
CA HIS A 225 -29.55 -11.02 -8.10
C HIS A 225 -29.80 -9.51 -8.26
N SER A 226 -30.18 -8.84 -7.18
CA SER A 226 -30.44 -7.40 -7.19
C SER A 226 -29.18 -6.56 -7.43
N TYR A 227 -28.02 -6.95 -6.88
CA TYR A 227 -26.72 -6.31 -7.18
C TYR A 227 -26.30 -6.52 -8.64
N ASP A 228 -26.45 -7.74 -9.18
CA ASP A 228 -26.15 -8.05 -10.58
C ASP A 228 -27.02 -7.19 -11.53
N GLN A 229 -28.31 -7.01 -11.23
CA GLN A 229 -29.20 -6.13 -12.00
C GLN A 229 -28.72 -4.67 -12.02
N ILE A 230 -28.35 -4.09 -10.87
CA ILE A 230 -27.83 -2.71 -10.78
C ILE A 230 -26.58 -2.56 -11.67
N LEU A 231 -25.69 -3.55 -11.66
CA LEU A 231 -24.48 -3.52 -12.47
C LEU A 231 -24.76 -3.73 -13.97
N ASN A 232 -25.71 -4.59 -14.32
CA ASN A 232 -26.13 -4.81 -15.71
C ASN A 232 -26.80 -3.58 -16.31
N ILE A 233 -27.56 -2.82 -15.51
CA ILE A 233 -28.03 -1.48 -15.91
C ILE A 233 -26.85 -0.56 -16.22
N GLY A 234 -25.79 -0.58 -15.39
CA GLY A 234 -24.55 0.16 -15.64
C GLY A 234 -23.89 -0.22 -16.97
N THR A 235 -23.77 -1.52 -17.26
CA THR A 235 -23.26 -2.05 -18.54
C THR A 235 -24.10 -1.58 -19.72
N CYS A 236 -25.43 -1.69 -19.62
CA CYS A 236 -26.35 -1.24 -20.67
C CYS A 236 -26.22 0.28 -20.93
N ARG A 237 -25.97 1.07 -19.90
CA ARG A 237 -25.76 2.52 -20.05
C ARG A 237 -24.47 2.84 -20.78
N CYS A 238 -23.38 2.14 -20.46
CA CYS A 238 -22.13 2.26 -21.21
C CYS A 238 -22.32 1.89 -22.69
N LEU A 239 -23.08 0.83 -22.97
CA LEU A 239 -23.42 0.43 -24.33
C LEU A 239 -24.17 1.52 -25.11
N LEU A 240 -24.96 2.34 -24.39
CA LEU A 240 -25.68 3.49 -24.94
C LEU A 240 -24.85 4.79 -24.95
N GLY A 241 -23.55 4.73 -24.62
CA GLY A 241 -22.68 5.91 -24.52
C GLY A 241 -22.97 6.83 -23.32
N LEU A 242 -23.71 6.33 -22.33
CA LEU A 242 -24.10 7.08 -21.13
C LEU A 242 -23.21 6.71 -19.94
N ASN A 243 -23.14 7.62 -18.95
CA ASN A 243 -22.46 7.34 -17.69
C ASN A 243 -23.12 6.14 -16.98
N PRO A 244 -22.36 5.11 -16.55
CA PRO A 244 -22.90 3.91 -15.89
C PRO A 244 -23.63 4.19 -14.57
N GLU A 245 -23.42 5.34 -13.95
CA GLU A 245 -24.14 5.74 -12.73
C GLU A 245 -25.35 6.63 -13.03
N THR A 246 -26.53 6.22 -12.57
CA THR A 246 -27.76 7.02 -12.61
C THR A 246 -28.01 7.76 -11.29
N LYS A 247 -28.83 8.82 -11.33
CA LYS A 247 -29.40 9.43 -10.11
C LYS A 247 -30.22 8.40 -9.30
N GLY A 248 -30.88 7.44 -9.94
CA GLY A 248 -31.61 6.33 -9.29
C GLY A 248 -30.68 5.38 -8.53
N ASN A 249 -29.56 4.97 -9.12
CA ASN A 249 -28.55 4.14 -8.45
C ASN A 249 -27.90 4.86 -7.26
N LYS A 250 -27.87 6.20 -7.27
CA LYS A 250 -27.47 7.01 -6.11
C LYS A 250 -28.55 7.04 -5.02
N LYS A 251 -29.84 7.01 -5.37
CA LYS A 251 -30.96 6.94 -4.42
C LYS A 251 -30.97 5.63 -3.63
N ALA A 252 -30.54 4.52 -4.24
CA ALA A 252 -30.38 3.22 -3.56
C ALA A 252 -29.46 3.25 -2.33
N LYS A 253 -28.69 4.34 -2.10
CA LYS A 253 -27.62 4.46 -1.09
C LYS A 253 -26.52 3.39 -1.17
N VAL A 254 -26.56 2.48 -2.14
CA VAL A 254 -25.53 1.45 -2.34
C VAL A 254 -24.25 2.10 -2.85
N SER A 255 -23.34 2.37 -1.93
CA SER A 255 -22.03 2.93 -2.21
C SER A 255 -21.16 1.91 -2.96
N ALA A 256 -20.07 2.38 -3.58
CA ALA A 256 -19.08 1.47 -4.19
C ALA A 256 -18.62 0.42 -3.16
N PHE A 257 -18.43 0.85 -1.92
CA PHE A 257 -18.04 0.03 -0.79
C PHE A 257 -19.04 -1.07 -0.42
N ASP A 258 -20.34 -0.78 -0.47
CA ASP A 258 -21.38 -1.78 -0.18
C ASP A 258 -21.39 -2.87 -1.24
N ARG A 259 -21.20 -2.49 -2.52
CA ARG A 259 -21.05 -3.43 -3.64
C ARG A 259 -19.88 -4.37 -3.43
N PHE A 260 -18.73 -3.84 -2.98
CA PHE A 260 -17.58 -4.69 -2.69
C PHE A 260 -17.79 -5.66 -1.54
N SER A 261 -18.41 -5.17 -0.48
CA SER A 261 -18.68 -5.98 0.71
C SER A 261 -19.57 -7.17 0.33
N ALA A 262 -20.66 -6.89 -0.39
CA ALA A 262 -21.58 -7.88 -0.90
C ALA A 262 -20.90 -8.88 -1.86
N TYR A 263 -20.14 -8.41 -2.86
CA TYR A 263 -19.48 -9.33 -3.80
C TYR A 263 -18.36 -10.18 -3.18
N HIS A 264 -17.70 -9.69 -2.14
CA HIS A 264 -16.77 -10.53 -1.39
C HIS A 264 -17.50 -11.64 -0.62
N GLU A 265 -18.70 -11.39 -0.11
CA GLU A 265 -19.55 -12.43 0.49
C GLU A 265 -20.04 -13.41 -0.58
N PHE A 266 -20.51 -12.91 -1.74
CA PHE A 266 -20.92 -13.77 -2.86
C PHE A 266 -19.77 -14.66 -3.35
N PHE A 267 -18.56 -14.12 -3.42
CA PHE A 267 -17.37 -14.89 -3.78
C PHE A 267 -17.02 -15.96 -2.74
N LYS A 268 -17.15 -15.64 -1.44
CA LYS A 268 -16.89 -16.60 -0.35
C LYS A 268 -17.88 -17.75 -0.30
N GLU A 269 -19.13 -17.50 -0.64
CA GLU A 269 -20.21 -18.48 -0.68
C GLU A 269 -20.32 -19.18 -2.05
N ASP A 270 -19.29 -19.06 -2.90
CA ASP A 270 -19.23 -19.65 -4.25
C ASP A 270 -20.43 -19.30 -5.16
N LEU A 271 -21.05 -18.14 -4.94
CA LEU A 271 -22.19 -17.65 -5.74
C LEU A 271 -21.75 -16.94 -7.03
N THR A 272 -20.46 -16.63 -7.18
CA THR A 272 -19.89 -16.01 -8.39
C THR A 272 -19.21 -17.05 -9.26
N SER A 273 -19.37 -16.98 -10.58
CA SER A 273 -18.69 -17.90 -11.50
C SER A 273 -18.07 -17.14 -12.66
N LYS A 274 -16.80 -17.40 -12.97
CA LYS A 274 -16.12 -16.65 -14.04
C LYS A 274 -16.68 -17.04 -15.42
N PHE A 275 -17.06 -16.07 -16.26
CA PHE A 275 -17.41 -16.36 -17.65
C PHE A 275 -16.18 -16.56 -18.54
N THR A 276 -16.37 -17.35 -19.59
CA THR A 276 -15.33 -17.81 -20.52
C THR A 276 -15.67 -17.38 -21.95
N LYS A 277 -14.69 -17.51 -22.85
CA LYS A 277 -14.92 -17.38 -24.30
C LYS A 277 -16.05 -18.28 -24.78
N SER A 278 -16.12 -19.52 -24.29
CA SER A 278 -17.17 -20.46 -24.67
C SER A 278 -18.56 -19.97 -24.28
N ASP A 279 -18.69 -19.31 -23.12
CA ASP A 279 -19.99 -18.75 -22.70
C ASP A 279 -20.44 -17.66 -23.69
N VAL A 280 -19.53 -16.78 -24.13
CA VAL A 280 -19.83 -15.75 -25.15
C VAL A 280 -20.14 -16.38 -26.52
N PHE A 281 -19.33 -17.36 -26.95
CA PHE A 281 -19.58 -18.09 -28.20
C PHE A 281 -20.93 -18.81 -28.18
N ASN A 282 -21.37 -19.35 -27.05
CA ASN A 282 -22.68 -19.98 -26.94
C ASN A 282 -23.82 -18.97 -27.13
N LEU A 283 -23.68 -17.73 -26.64
CA LEU A 283 -24.64 -16.66 -26.88
C LEU A 283 -24.72 -16.30 -28.38
N LEU A 284 -23.57 -16.28 -29.07
CA LEU A 284 -23.51 -16.00 -30.51
C LEU A 284 -23.99 -17.20 -31.35
N ARG A 285 -23.70 -18.44 -30.95
CA ARG A 285 -24.11 -19.65 -31.66
C ARG A 285 -25.63 -19.89 -31.59
N MET A 286 -26.28 -19.39 -30.55
CA MET A 286 -27.74 -19.30 -30.50
C MET A 286 -28.32 -18.47 -31.68
N ASN A 287 -27.53 -17.62 -32.35
CA ASN A 287 -27.91 -16.91 -33.57
C ASN A 287 -27.85 -17.83 -34.81
N ASN A 288 -26.73 -18.55 -34.97
CA ASN A 288 -26.48 -19.37 -36.17
C ASN A 288 -27.45 -20.54 -36.33
N ASN A 289 -27.91 -21.16 -35.24
CA ASN A 289 -28.92 -22.23 -35.34
C ASN A 289 -30.30 -21.71 -35.78
N TYR A 290 -30.63 -20.45 -35.48
CA TYR A 290 -31.92 -19.86 -35.89
C TYR A 290 -31.89 -19.34 -37.32
N GLN A 291 -30.73 -18.85 -37.79
CA GLN A 291 -30.51 -18.55 -39.21
C GLN A 291 -30.61 -19.85 -40.02
N LYS A 292 -29.98 -20.94 -39.55
CA LYS A 292 -30.13 -22.27 -40.15
C LYS A 292 -31.56 -22.77 -40.14
N ASP A 293 -32.33 -22.60 -39.05
CA ASP A 293 -33.74 -23.02 -38.98
C ASP A 293 -34.70 -22.14 -39.84
N MET A 294 -34.28 -20.91 -40.20
CA MET A 294 -35.03 -20.02 -41.10
C MET A 294 -34.64 -20.24 -42.58
N ASP A 295 -33.37 -20.52 -42.85
CA ASP A 295 -32.84 -20.83 -44.19
C ASP A 295 -33.19 -22.28 -44.60
N GLU A 296 -33.21 -23.25 -43.67
CA GLU A 296 -33.70 -24.64 -43.89
C GLU A 296 -35.23 -24.71 -44.10
N LYS A 297 -35.96 -23.62 -43.86
CA LYS A 297 -37.39 -23.51 -44.23
C LYS A 297 -37.60 -22.96 -45.63
N SER A 298 -36.59 -22.36 -46.26
CA SER A 298 -36.71 -21.82 -47.63
C SER A 298 -35.94 -22.62 -48.68
N GLU A 299 -34.98 -23.48 -48.30
CA GLU A 299 -34.26 -24.34 -49.24
C GLU A 299 -34.25 -25.80 -48.78
N ASN A 300 -34.67 -26.69 -49.70
CA ASN A 300 -34.49 -28.15 -49.71
C ASN A 300 -35.63 -29.03 -49.18
N PHE A 301 -36.75 -28.88 -49.89
CA PHE A 301 -37.48 -29.98 -50.52
C PHE A 301 -36.62 -30.68 -51.60
N GLU A 302 -35.40 -31.14 -51.29
CA GLU A 302 -34.58 -32.01 -52.15
C GLU A 302 -33.20 -32.23 -51.50
N THR A 303 -33.13 -33.07 -50.45
CA THR A 303 -31.96 -33.95 -50.13
C THR A 303 -32.19 -34.72 -48.82
N LEU A 304 -33.41 -35.23 -48.63
CA LEU A 304 -33.62 -36.45 -47.84
C LEU A 304 -33.18 -37.62 -48.73
N LYS A 305 -31.90 -38.04 -48.65
CA LYS A 305 -31.48 -39.43 -48.91
C LYS A 305 -29.99 -39.78 -48.74
N ILE A 306 -29.09 -38.87 -48.35
CA ILE A 306 -27.63 -39.20 -48.32
C ILE A 306 -26.97 -39.13 -46.92
N ASN A 307 -27.62 -38.59 -45.88
CA ASN A 307 -26.95 -38.36 -44.57
C ASN A 307 -27.27 -39.33 -43.42
N GLU A 308 -28.03 -40.41 -43.65
CA GLU A 308 -28.23 -41.44 -42.60
C GLU A 308 -27.18 -42.55 -42.62
N GLU A 309 -26.60 -42.91 -43.78
CA GLU A 309 -25.55 -43.95 -43.84
C GLU A 309 -24.18 -43.47 -43.34
N TYR A 310 -23.84 -42.18 -43.48
CA TYR A 310 -22.55 -41.65 -43.03
C TYR A 310 -22.45 -41.47 -41.51
N ARG A 311 -23.60 -41.37 -40.82
CA ARG A 311 -23.66 -41.13 -39.36
C ARG A 311 -23.59 -42.42 -38.53
N GLU A 312 -23.94 -43.56 -39.11
CA GLU A 312 -23.73 -44.89 -38.49
C GLU A 312 -22.31 -45.43 -38.72
N SER A 313 -21.71 -45.14 -39.89
CA SER A 313 -20.32 -45.50 -40.17
C SER A 313 -19.32 -44.78 -39.25
N PHE A 314 -19.43 -43.45 -39.12
CA PHE A 314 -18.50 -42.64 -38.30
C PHE A 314 -18.63 -42.90 -36.79
N ASN A 315 -19.83 -43.26 -36.30
CA ASN A 315 -20.04 -43.59 -34.89
C ASN A 315 -19.56 -45.00 -34.53
N ASN A 316 -19.52 -45.94 -35.48
CA ASN A 316 -18.96 -47.27 -35.27
C ASN A 316 -17.42 -47.26 -35.34
N GLU A 317 -16.82 -46.39 -36.16
CA GLU A 317 -15.37 -46.21 -36.22
C GLU A 317 -14.78 -45.57 -34.95
N LEU A 318 -15.44 -44.51 -34.42
CA LEU A 318 -15.04 -43.86 -33.16
C LEU A 318 -15.27 -44.74 -31.91
N LYS A 319 -16.28 -45.61 -31.92
CA LYS A 319 -16.48 -46.60 -30.84
C LYS A 319 -15.40 -47.69 -30.87
N ASN A 320 -14.99 -48.13 -32.06
CA ASN A 320 -13.95 -49.14 -32.21
C ASN A 320 -12.55 -48.60 -31.91
N GLU A 321 -12.23 -47.34 -32.25
CA GLU A 321 -10.97 -46.70 -31.82
C GLU A 321 -10.92 -46.47 -30.29
N PHE A 322 -12.03 -46.07 -29.66
CA PHE A 322 -12.05 -45.82 -28.22
C PHE A 322 -11.94 -47.12 -27.41
N VAL A 323 -12.58 -48.20 -27.86
CA VAL A 323 -12.52 -49.53 -27.24
C VAL A 323 -11.15 -50.21 -27.48
N ASN A 324 -10.52 -50.01 -28.64
CA ASN A 324 -9.17 -50.50 -28.90
C ASN A 324 -8.10 -49.73 -28.10
N SER A 325 -8.29 -48.42 -27.84
CA SER A 325 -7.38 -47.64 -27.00
C SER A 325 -7.44 -47.99 -25.51
N MET A 326 -8.58 -48.49 -25.03
CA MET A 326 -8.72 -48.99 -23.65
C MET A 326 -8.17 -50.40 -23.48
N LYS A 327 -8.36 -51.30 -24.46
CA LYS A 327 -7.79 -52.66 -24.41
C LYS A 327 -6.25 -52.68 -24.50
N GLN A 328 -5.62 -51.69 -25.13
CA GLN A 328 -4.15 -51.58 -25.16
C GLN A 328 -3.51 -51.04 -23.86
N ARG A 329 -4.28 -50.59 -22.86
CA ARG A 329 -3.73 -50.03 -21.61
C ARG A 329 -3.86 -50.92 -20.36
N GLU A 330 -4.50 -52.09 -20.46
CA GLU A 330 -4.67 -53.00 -19.33
C GLU A 330 -3.64 -54.15 -19.27
N GLY A 331 -2.61 -54.15 -20.12
CA GLY A 331 -1.70 -55.31 -20.21
C GLY A 331 -0.22 -55.04 -20.45
N GLN A 332 0.29 -53.80 -20.36
CA GLN A 332 1.73 -53.57 -20.44
C GLN A 332 2.30 -53.13 -19.08
N PRO A 333 3.24 -53.90 -18.49
CA PRO A 333 3.97 -53.43 -17.32
C PRO A 333 4.74 -52.18 -17.76
N ARG A 334 4.56 -51.08 -17.04
CA ARG A 334 5.43 -49.92 -17.19
C ARG A 334 6.85 -50.40 -16.93
N GLU A 335 7.75 -50.26 -17.90
CA GLU A 335 9.17 -50.36 -17.62
C GLU A 335 9.53 -49.24 -16.64
N ILE A 336 9.56 -49.61 -15.35
CA ILE A 336 10.05 -48.80 -14.26
C ILE A 336 11.56 -48.70 -14.49
N LYS A 337 12.11 -47.49 -14.64
CA LYS A 337 13.55 -47.30 -14.76
C LYS A 337 14.22 -47.90 -13.53
N LYS A 338 15.40 -48.52 -13.68
CA LYS A 338 16.16 -49.17 -12.58
C LYS A 338 16.27 -48.29 -11.32
N ILE A 339 16.37 -46.97 -11.48
CA ILE A 339 16.38 -45.97 -10.39
C ILE A 339 15.03 -45.84 -9.68
N ASP A 340 13.91 -45.88 -10.41
CA ASP A 340 12.56 -45.83 -9.85
C ASP A 340 12.22 -47.13 -9.10
N MET A 341 12.82 -48.26 -9.50
CA MET A 341 12.65 -49.58 -8.86
C MET A 341 13.50 -49.70 -7.58
N ILE A 342 14.76 -49.26 -7.61
CA ILE A 342 15.64 -49.18 -6.42
C ILE A 342 15.07 -48.17 -5.41
N ALA A 343 14.52 -47.05 -5.88
CA ALA A 343 13.79 -46.13 -5.02
C ALA A 343 12.55 -46.82 -4.42
N LEU A 344 11.73 -47.52 -5.21
CA LEU A 344 10.54 -48.23 -4.70
C LEU A 344 10.88 -49.33 -3.67
N GLU A 345 11.94 -50.11 -3.89
CA GLU A 345 12.39 -51.18 -2.98
C GLU A 345 12.92 -50.60 -1.66
N HIS A 346 13.82 -49.61 -1.72
CA HIS A 346 14.26 -48.93 -0.50
C HIS A 346 13.13 -48.14 0.18
N TYR A 347 12.12 -47.68 -0.56
CA TYR A 347 10.92 -47.03 0.01
C TYR A 347 9.98 -48.01 0.69
N LYS A 348 9.83 -49.23 0.18
CA LYS A 348 9.03 -50.28 0.82
C LYS A 348 9.68 -50.71 2.14
N GLU A 349 10.99 -50.95 2.15
CA GLU A 349 11.75 -51.20 3.38
C GLU A 349 11.66 -50.00 4.35
N PHE A 350 11.82 -48.76 3.88
CA PHE A 350 11.72 -47.57 4.74
C PHE A 350 10.31 -47.37 5.34
N ILE A 351 9.25 -47.67 4.58
CA ILE A 351 7.87 -47.63 5.06
C ILE A 351 7.61 -48.74 6.09
N GLU A 352 8.08 -49.97 5.82
CA GLU A 352 7.94 -51.10 6.75
C GLU A 352 8.72 -50.91 8.05
N ILE A 353 9.93 -50.31 7.99
CA ILE A 353 10.81 -50.10 9.14
C ILE A 353 10.36 -48.91 10.01
N HIS A 354 9.90 -47.80 9.40
CA HIS A 354 9.68 -46.54 10.13
C HIS A 354 8.21 -46.15 10.33
N PHE A 355 7.26 -46.84 9.72
CA PHE A 355 5.84 -46.45 9.72
C PHE A 355 4.88 -47.55 10.20
N SER A 356 5.23 -48.28 11.26
CA SER A 356 4.28 -49.15 11.98
C SER A 356 3.12 -48.39 12.65
N ASN A 357 3.19 -47.05 12.71
CA ASN A 357 2.19 -46.17 13.32
C ASN A 357 1.91 -44.91 12.48
N ALA A 358 1.65 -45.05 11.17
CA ALA A 358 1.38 -43.92 10.26
C ALA A 358 0.03 -43.22 10.47
N LYS A 359 -0.33 -42.91 11.72
CA LYS A 359 -1.52 -42.15 12.11
C LYS A 359 -1.52 -40.80 11.39
N ASN A 360 -2.29 -40.71 10.31
CA ASN A 360 -2.94 -39.54 9.71
C ASN A 360 -3.12 -39.73 8.20
N THR A 361 -4.03 -40.63 7.81
CA THR A 361 -4.63 -40.62 6.47
C THR A 361 -6.06 -40.08 6.56
N LYS A 362 -6.40 -39.04 5.79
CA LYS A 362 -7.70 -38.35 5.86
C LYS A 362 -8.68 -38.68 4.71
N PHE A 363 -8.41 -39.67 3.87
CA PHE A 363 -9.25 -39.91 2.70
C PHE A 363 -9.41 -41.39 2.39
N ILE A 364 -10.65 -41.86 2.37
CA ILE A 364 -11.06 -43.12 1.74
C ILE A 364 -11.57 -42.80 0.32
N SER A 365 -11.07 -43.51 -0.69
CA SER A 365 -11.52 -43.33 -2.08
C SER A 365 -12.85 -44.03 -2.34
N LYS A 366 -13.69 -43.42 -3.20
CA LYS A 366 -14.97 -44.01 -3.62
C LYS A 366 -14.80 -45.41 -4.23
N GLY A 367 -13.79 -45.60 -5.07
CA GLY A 367 -13.50 -46.90 -5.68
C GLY A 367 -13.13 -47.98 -4.66
N PHE A 368 -12.42 -47.62 -3.58
CA PHE A 368 -12.17 -48.54 -2.47
C PHE A 368 -13.47 -48.92 -1.75
N LEU A 369 -14.35 -47.96 -1.46
CA LEU A 369 -15.65 -48.23 -0.82
C LEU A 369 -16.54 -49.11 -1.70
N GLU A 370 -16.57 -48.85 -3.01
CA GLU A 370 -17.32 -49.67 -3.96
C GLU A 370 -16.77 -51.10 -4.03
N ASN A 371 -15.44 -51.27 -4.00
CA ASN A 371 -14.82 -52.59 -3.97
C ASN A 371 -15.07 -53.30 -2.63
N LEU A 372 -14.93 -52.60 -1.50
CA LEU A 372 -15.22 -53.15 -0.16
C LEU A 372 -16.68 -53.61 -0.06
N VAL A 373 -17.63 -52.79 -0.49
CA VAL A 373 -19.06 -53.15 -0.56
C VAL A 373 -19.28 -54.35 -1.46
N LYS A 374 -18.61 -54.41 -2.61
CA LYS A 374 -18.70 -55.55 -3.54
C LYS A 374 -18.21 -56.84 -2.88
N GLN A 375 -17.08 -56.80 -2.16
CA GLN A 375 -16.53 -57.96 -1.45
C GLN A 375 -17.42 -58.41 -0.28
N ILE A 376 -18.02 -57.48 0.46
CA ILE A 376 -19.00 -57.80 1.51
C ILE A 376 -20.23 -58.50 0.89
N LYS A 377 -20.77 -57.94 -0.20
CA LYS A 377 -21.93 -58.52 -0.91
C LYS A 377 -21.62 -59.86 -1.56
N SER A 378 -20.40 -60.12 -2.01
CA SER A 378 -20.03 -61.45 -2.54
C SER A 378 -19.93 -62.51 -1.45
N CYS A 379 -19.66 -62.13 -0.19
CA CYS A 379 -19.58 -63.07 0.94
C CYS A 379 -20.95 -63.43 1.55
N GLN A 380 -21.95 -62.53 1.51
CA GLN A 380 -23.26 -62.72 2.17
C GLN A 380 -24.49 -62.49 1.27
N GLY A 381 -24.31 -62.23 -0.02
CA GLY A 381 -25.40 -61.94 -0.95
C GLY A 381 -25.85 -60.47 -0.95
N VAL A 382 -27.03 -60.21 -1.51
CA VAL A 382 -27.52 -58.83 -1.72
C VAL A 382 -27.96 -58.22 -0.39
N LEU A 383 -27.07 -57.43 0.21
CA LEU A 383 -27.35 -56.67 1.43
C LEU A 383 -27.69 -55.20 1.16
N PRO A 384 -28.66 -54.62 1.91
CA PRO A 384 -28.93 -53.19 1.87
C PRO A 384 -27.82 -52.39 2.57
N ASP A 385 -27.61 -51.14 2.15
CA ASP A 385 -26.46 -50.33 2.58
C ASP A 385 -26.44 -50.02 4.09
N ASN A 386 -27.60 -50.01 4.75
CA ASN A 386 -27.70 -49.86 6.20
C ASN A 386 -27.10 -51.06 6.95
N ARG A 387 -27.29 -52.28 6.45
CA ARG A 387 -26.73 -53.50 7.06
C ARG A 387 -25.22 -53.58 6.87
N ILE A 388 -24.71 -53.08 5.75
CA ILE A 388 -23.27 -52.97 5.50
C ILE A 388 -22.63 -51.90 6.39
N ALA A 389 -23.31 -50.77 6.61
CA ALA A 389 -22.86 -49.75 7.55
C ALA A 389 -22.78 -50.31 8.98
N GLU A 390 -23.81 -51.06 9.40
CA GLU A 390 -23.84 -51.72 10.71
C GLU A 390 -22.66 -52.70 10.91
N MET A 391 -22.31 -53.47 9.87
CA MET A 391 -21.14 -54.36 9.90
C MET A 391 -19.81 -53.60 9.99
N LEU A 392 -19.69 -52.44 9.33
CA LEU A 392 -18.44 -51.68 9.32
C LEU A 392 -18.22 -50.91 10.63
N TYR A 393 -19.28 -50.35 11.22
CA TYR A 393 -19.17 -49.54 12.42
C TYR A 393 -19.53 -50.28 13.72
N GLY A 394 -20.12 -51.46 13.64
CA GLY A 394 -20.52 -52.27 14.79
C GLY A 394 -21.78 -51.78 15.51
N THR A 395 -22.47 -50.77 14.95
CA THR A 395 -23.71 -50.22 15.52
C THR A 395 -24.76 -49.94 14.44
N SER A 396 -26.04 -50.03 14.81
CA SER A 396 -27.17 -49.72 13.94
C SER A 396 -27.59 -48.24 14.00
N ASN A 397 -26.74 -47.36 14.54
CA ASN A 397 -27.08 -45.97 14.78
C ASN A 397 -27.30 -45.22 13.46
N GLY A 398 -28.42 -44.51 13.33
CA GLY A 398 -28.83 -43.83 12.09
C GLY A 398 -27.81 -42.80 11.59
N SER A 399 -26.97 -42.26 12.49
CA SER A 399 -25.87 -41.35 12.15
C SER A 399 -24.73 -42.03 11.37
N GLU A 400 -24.44 -43.30 11.64
CA GLU A 400 -23.36 -44.06 10.98
C GLU A 400 -23.82 -44.61 9.63
N VAL A 401 -25.08 -45.03 9.54
CA VAL A 401 -25.75 -45.35 8.27
C VAL A 401 -25.77 -44.11 7.37
N LEU A 402 -26.08 -42.94 7.93
CA LEU A 402 -26.02 -41.68 7.20
C LEU A 402 -24.59 -41.31 6.78
N ALA A 403 -23.60 -41.52 7.66
CA ALA A 403 -22.18 -41.29 7.34
C ALA A 403 -21.69 -42.20 6.20
N PHE A 404 -22.01 -43.49 6.24
CA PHE A 404 -21.69 -44.45 5.20
C PHE A 404 -22.39 -44.13 3.87
N ALA A 405 -23.69 -43.81 3.91
CA ALA A 405 -24.46 -43.40 2.74
C ALA A 405 -23.91 -42.10 2.13
N THR A 406 -23.49 -41.15 2.97
CA THR A 406 -22.86 -39.88 2.54
C THR A 406 -21.50 -40.13 1.88
N LEU A 407 -20.71 -41.07 2.39
CA LEU A 407 -19.42 -41.47 1.81
C LEU A 407 -19.58 -42.17 0.46
N LYS A 408 -20.60 -43.03 0.33
CA LYS A 408 -20.92 -43.77 -0.91
C LYS A 408 -21.53 -42.88 -1.99
N SER A 409 -22.40 -41.94 -1.61
CA SER A 409 -23.19 -41.11 -2.54
C SER A 409 -22.47 -39.85 -3.03
N ASN A 410 -21.33 -39.47 -2.43
CA ASN A 410 -20.71 -38.18 -2.68
C ASN A 410 -20.31 -37.99 -4.16
N LYS A 411 -21.05 -37.12 -4.87
CA LYS A 411 -20.83 -36.75 -6.30
C LYS A 411 -19.63 -35.80 -6.51
N TYR A 412 -18.99 -35.33 -5.44
CA TYR A 412 -17.87 -34.40 -5.53
C TYR A 412 -16.52 -35.13 -5.60
N LYS A 413 -15.65 -34.73 -6.54
CA LYS A 413 -14.33 -35.31 -6.83
C LYS A 413 -13.34 -35.34 -5.65
N ARG A 414 -13.70 -34.85 -4.47
CA ARG A 414 -12.91 -34.90 -3.22
C ARG A 414 -13.85 -34.95 -2.01
N PRO A 415 -14.07 -36.11 -1.38
CA PRO A 415 -14.84 -36.18 -0.15
C PRO A 415 -14.05 -35.48 0.98
N ASN A 416 -14.66 -34.54 1.68
CA ASN A 416 -14.07 -33.91 2.85
C ASN A 416 -13.91 -34.95 3.99
N SER A 417 -12.66 -35.29 4.30
CA SER A 417 -12.08 -35.55 5.63
C SER A 417 -12.97 -36.14 6.74
N LEU A 418 -13.57 -37.31 6.54
CA LEU A 418 -14.38 -37.94 7.61
C LEU A 418 -13.82 -39.25 8.16
N ILE A 419 -12.72 -39.79 7.63
CA ILE A 419 -12.20 -41.08 8.09
C ILE A 419 -10.69 -41.01 8.35
N ASP A 420 -10.33 -41.26 9.61
CA ASP A 420 -8.98 -41.49 10.14
C ASP A 420 -8.61 -42.98 10.01
N GLU A 421 -7.32 -43.29 10.05
CA GLU A 421 -6.78 -44.66 10.04
C GLU A 421 -7.42 -45.54 11.12
N ASN A 422 -7.71 -44.96 12.29
CA ASN A 422 -8.42 -45.63 13.38
C ASN A 422 -9.79 -46.18 12.95
N ILE A 423 -10.49 -45.54 12.00
CA ILE A 423 -11.78 -46.04 11.50
C ILE A 423 -11.56 -47.19 10.50
N LEU A 424 -10.51 -47.15 9.68
CA LEU A 424 -10.14 -48.29 8.82
C LEU A 424 -9.74 -49.51 9.66
N ASP A 425 -9.01 -49.29 10.75
CA ASP A 425 -8.63 -50.34 11.68
C ASP A 425 -9.87 -50.89 12.42
N ASN A 426 -10.81 -50.03 12.81
CA ASN A 426 -12.10 -50.46 13.37
C ASN A 426 -12.95 -51.23 12.36
N TRP A 427 -13.01 -50.79 11.10
CA TRP A 427 -13.70 -51.52 10.03
C TRP A 427 -13.06 -52.88 9.80
N PHE A 428 -11.72 -52.96 9.79
CA PHE A 428 -11.02 -54.23 9.69
C PHE A 428 -11.35 -55.14 10.87
N PHE A 429 -11.31 -54.61 12.09
CA PHE A 429 -11.64 -55.35 13.30
C PHE A 429 -13.06 -55.93 13.24
N ASN A 430 -14.05 -55.11 12.87
CA ASN A 430 -15.45 -55.54 12.76
C ASN A 430 -15.66 -56.55 11.62
N LEU A 431 -15.06 -56.34 10.45
CA LEU A 431 -15.12 -57.29 9.34
C LEU A 431 -14.42 -58.61 9.67
N LYS A 432 -13.36 -58.59 10.48
CA LYS A 432 -12.70 -59.81 10.96
C LYS A 432 -13.60 -60.62 11.88
N GLN A 433 -14.43 -59.96 12.71
CA GLN A 433 -15.41 -60.65 13.54
C GLN A 433 -16.57 -61.22 12.72
N GLU A 434 -17.12 -60.45 11.79
CA GLU A 434 -18.27 -60.84 10.96
C GLU A 434 -17.92 -61.87 9.88
N PHE A 435 -16.69 -61.85 9.36
CA PHE A 435 -16.22 -62.70 8.26
C PHE A 435 -14.97 -63.50 8.63
N SER A 436 -15.02 -64.25 9.73
CA SER A 436 -13.86 -64.98 10.28
C SER A 436 -13.22 -65.98 9.30
N SER A 437 -13.98 -66.55 8.35
CA SER A 437 -13.46 -67.45 7.30
C SER A 437 -12.93 -66.73 6.06
N ASN A 438 -13.27 -65.45 5.86
CA ASN A 438 -12.91 -64.64 4.68
C ASN A 438 -12.09 -63.39 5.02
N TYR A 439 -11.64 -63.23 6.27
CA TYR A 439 -11.01 -62.00 6.76
C TYR A 439 -9.72 -61.61 6.01
N ILE A 440 -9.01 -62.60 5.44
CA ILE A 440 -7.78 -62.39 4.65
C ILE A 440 -8.07 -61.50 3.43
N VAL A 441 -9.23 -61.66 2.79
CA VAL A 441 -9.64 -60.84 1.65
C VAL A 441 -9.77 -59.36 2.05
N PHE A 442 -10.37 -59.10 3.20
CA PHE A 442 -10.53 -57.74 3.73
C PHE A 442 -9.22 -57.16 4.26
N PHE A 443 -8.36 -57.98 4.87
CA PHE A 443 -7.02 -57.59 5.32
C PHE A 443 -6.17 -57.10 4.14
N ASN A 444 -6.08 -57.91 3.08
CA ASN A 444 -5.31 -57.57 1.88
C ASN A 444 -5.88 -56.32 1.20
N LEU A 445 -7.20 -56.21 1.10
CA LEU A 445 -7.86 -55.03 0.50
C LEU A 445 -7.54 -53.73 1.25
N ILE A 446 -7.55 -53.77 2.59
CA ILE A 446 -7.26 -52.60 3.44
C ILE A 446 -5.75 -52.29 3.41
N LEU A 447 -4.89 -53.31 3.44
CA LEU A 447 -3.44 -53.16 3.36
C LEU A 447 -3.00 -52.54 2.02
N ASP A 448 -3.51 -53.07 0.90
CA ASP A 448 -3.27 -52.54 -0.44
C ASP A 448 -3.69 -51.07 -0.55
N TYR A 449 -4.84 -50.73 0.06
CA TYR A 449 -5.31 -49.35 0.10
C TYR A 449 -4.36 -48.44 0.88
N LYS A 450 -3.89 -48.87 2.05
CA LYS A 450 -2.91 -48.12 2.86
C LYS A 450 -1.60 -47.91 2.08
N LEU A 451 -1.11 -48.94 1.38
CA LEU A 451 0.09 -48.86 0.54
C LEU A 451 -0.08 -47.86 -0.62
N ILE A 452 -1.18 -47.93 -1.36
CA ILE A 452 -1.48 -46.98 -2.46
C ILE A 452 -1.55 -45.53 -1.95
N CYS A 453 -2.09 -45.32 -0.75
CA CYS A 453 -2.15 -44.00 -0.12
C CYS A 453 -0.76 -43.48 0.28
N ALA A 454 0.08 -44.33 0.86
CA ALA A 454 1.46 -44.00 1.21
C ALA A 454 2.28 -43.66 -0.04
N GLU A 455 2.18 -44.49 -1.08
CA GLU A 455 2.82 -44.31 -2.38
C GLU A 455 2.44 -42.95 -3.00
N LYS A 456 1.14 -42.62 -3.06
CA LYS A 456 0.66 -41.31 -3.56
C LYS A 456 1.21 -40.14 -2.75
N ARG A 457 1.35 -40.27 -1.43
CA ARG A 457 1.90 -39.22 -0.57
C ARG A 457 3.37 -38.98 -0.89
N VAL A 458 4.17 -40.04 -0.98
CA VAL A 458 5.60 -39.94 -1.32
C VAL A 458 5.78 -39.33 -2.72
N PHE A 459 5.06 -39.83 -3.73
CA PHE A 459 5.15 -39.24 -5.08
C PHE A 459 4.71 -37.78 -5.13
N SER A 460 3.71 -37.39 -4.34
CA SER A 460 3.31 -35.98 -4.22
C SER A 460 4.44 -35.13 -3.62
N LEU A 461 5.17 -35.65 -2.63
CA LEU A 461 6.30 -34.96 -2.02
C LEU A 461 7.51 -34.90 -2.95
N VAL A 462 7.82 -35.97 -3.68
CA VAL A 462 8.86 -36.01 -4.72
C VAL A 462 8.56 -35.01 -5.83
N LYS A 463 7.31 -34.93 -6.29
CA LYS A 463 6.89 -33.92 -7.27
C LYS A 463 7.09 -32.49 -6.75
N LYS A 464 6.84 -32.28 -5.45
CA LYS A 464 7.05 -30.99 -4.79
C LYS A 464 8.55 -30.66 -4.67
N TRP A 465 9.37 -31.64 -4.31
CA TRP A 465 10.84 -31.54 -4.30
C TRP A 465 11.38 -31.15 -5.68
N ASN A 466 10.96 -31.86 -6.73
CA ASN A 466 11.37 -31.56 -8.10
C ASN A 466 10.99 -30.13 -8.50
N SER A 467 9.81 -29.66 -8.10
CA SER A 467 9.41 -28.27 -8.30
C SER A 467 10.32 -27.26 -7.56
N TYR A 468 10.82 -27.61 -6.38
CA TYR A 468 11.79 -26.79 -5.64
C TYR A 468 13.12 -26.73 -6.37
N CYS A 469 13.66 -27.89 -6.78
CA CYS A 469 14.90 -27.98 -7.53
C CYS A 469 14.83 -27.21 -8.85
N SER A 470 13.77 -27.39 -9.66
CA SER A 470 13.60 -26.64 -10.91
C SER A 470 13.60 -25.13 -10.69
N LYS A 471 12.97 -24.67 -9.59
CA LYS A 471 12.88 -23.25 -9.29
C LYS A 471 14.19 -22.68 -8.74
N ILE A 472 14.93 -23.44 -7.94
CA ILE A 472 16.29 -23.08 -7.50
C ILE A 472 17.24 -23.00 -8.70
N ASN A 473 17.19 -23.97 -9.60
CA ASN A 473 17.99 -23.97 -10.83
C ASN A 473 17.68 -22.74 -11.70
N SER A 474 16.41 -22.33 -11.79
CA SER A 474 16.01 -21.11 -12.51
C SER A 474 16.60 -19.81 -11.92
N LEU A 475 17.01 -19.83 -10.64
CA LEU A 475 17.70 -18.72 -9.98
C LEU A 475 19.23 -18.77 -10.18
N GLY A 476 19.75 -19.75 -10.93
CA GLY A 476 21.19 -19.94 -11.15
C GLY A 476 21.92 -20.52 -9.94
N LEU A 477 21.20 -21.20 -9.05
CA LEU A 477 21.70 -21.90 -7.86
C LEU A 477 21.49 -23.41 -8.03
N ASN A 478 22.22 -24.23 -7.26
CA ASN A 478 21.99 -25.68 -7.18
C ASN A 478 21.43 -26.03 -5.79
N MET A 479 20.57 -27.05 -5.75
CA MET A 479 20.06 -27.63 -4.50
C MET A 479 21.05 -28.69 -4.01
N GLU A 480 21.65 -28.48 -2.83
CA GLU A 480 22.62 -29.40 -2.23
C GLU A 480 21.97 -30.32 -1.19
N THR A 481 20.86 -29.89 -0.57
CA THR A 481 20.07 -30.78 0.30
C THR A 481 19.62 -32.02 -0.46
N ASN A 482 19.73 -33.19 0.18
CA ASN A 482 19.32 -34.44 -0.42
C ASN A 482 17.78 -34.57 -0.40
N VAL A 483 17.22 -35.20 -1.44
CA VAL A 483 15.78 -35.53 -1.50
C VAL A 483 15.37 -36.42 -0.33
N PHE A 484 16.25 -37.30 0.13
CA PHE A 484 16.02 -38.17 1.28
C PHE A 484 15.82 -37.37 2.57
N ASP A 485 16.74 -36.46 2.89
CA ASP A 485 16.65 -35.59 4.08
C ASP A 485 15.34 -34.79 4.09
N TYR A 486 14.91 -34.30 2.91
CA TYR A 486 13.63 -33.61 2.76
C TYR A 486 12.44 -34.54 3.02
N LEU A 487 12.43 -35.75 2.45
CA LEU A 487 11.32 -36.68 2.60
C LEU A 487 11.23 -37.22 4.02
N GLU A 488 12.35 -37.61 4.61
CA GLU A 488 12.44 -38.05 6.01
C GLU A 488 11.91 -36.96 6.94
N SER A 489 12.40 -35.72 6.81
CA SER A 489 11.95 -34.61 7.67
C SER A 489 10.45 -34.37 7.57
N VAL A 490 9.87 -34.37 6.37
CA VAL A 490 8.44 -34.10 6.18
C VAL A 490 7.57 -35.28 6.63
N LEU A 491 8.02 -36.51 6.43
CA LEU A 491 7.27 -37.70 6.80
C LEU A 491 7.30 -37.97 8.30
N THR A 492 8.39 -37.60 9.00
CA THR A 492 8.51 -37.64 10.47
C THR A 492 7.76 -36.50 11.18
N GLY A 493 7.08 -35.64 10.44
CA GLY A 493 6.18 -34.62 10.99
C GLY A 493 6.76 -33.21 11.05
N THR A 494 7.96 -32.97 10.52
CA THR A 494 8.50 -31.61 10.41
C THR A 494 7.67 -30.82 9.41
N LEU A 495 7.12 -29.69 9.87
CA LEU A 495 6.43 -28.76 8.98
C LEU A 495 7.41 -28.21 7.94
N ILE A 496 7.01 -28.24 6.66
CA ILE A 496 7.83 -27.76 5.54
C ILE A 496 8.35 -26.34 5.76
N GLU A 497 7.58 -25.50 6.46
CA GLU A 497 7.94 -24.11 6.77
C GLU A 497 9.17 -23.97 7.67
N ASN A 498 9.49 -25.02 8.43
CA ASN A 498 10.63 -25.08 9.35
C ASN A 498 11.87 -25.70 8.72
N LEU A 499 11.79 -26.17 7.47
CA LEU A 499 12.93 -26.78 6.79
C LEU A 499 13.93 -25.70 6.34
N SER A 500 15.21 -26.07 6.41
CA SER A 500 16.32 -25.35 5.79
C SER A 500 16.90 -26.17 4.64
N PHE A 501 17.27 -25.49 3.56
CA PHE A 501 17.85 -26.08 2.37
C PHE A 501 19.25 -25.52 2.17
N GLU A 502 20.22 -26.38 1.96
CA GLU A 502 21.57 -26.04 1.58
C GLU A 502 21.63 -25.83 0.06
N LEU A 503 22.23 -24.72 -0.35
CA LEU A 503 22.35 -24.29 -1.74
C LEU A 503 23.79 -23.96 -2.09
N SER A 504 24.15 -24.11 -3.36
CA SER A 504 25.42 -23.62 -3.93
C SER A 504 25.14 -22.76 -5.17
N CYS A 505 26.14 -22.01 -5.64
CA CYS A 505 26.04 -21.30 -6.92
C CYS A 505 27.06 -21.85 -7.92
N LYS A 506 26.93 -21.47 -9.19
CA LYS A 506 27.81 -21.94 -10.27
C LYS A 506 29.26 -21.43 -10.21
N CYS A 507 29.63 -20.67 -9.18
CA CYS A 507 30.99 -20.16 -9.01
C CYS A 507 31.75 -21.11 -8.11
N SER A 508 32.78 -21.78 -8.64
CA SER A 508 33.55 -22.83 -7.95
C SER A 508 34.19 -22.39 -6.62
N ASN A 509 34.39 -21.07 -6.44
CA ASN A 509 35.09 -20.52 -5.28
C ASN A 509 34.12 -19.99 -4.19
N HIS A 510 32.82 -20.22 -4.32
CA HIS A 510 31.83 -19.78 -3.34
C HIS A 510 31.38 -20.96 -2.47
N GLU A 511 31.40 -20.76 -1.15
CA GLU A 511 30.92 -21.76 -0.19
C GLU A 511 29.41 -21.98 -0.30
N LYS A 512 29.00 -23.20 0.11
CA LYS A 512 27.58 -23.56 0.27
C LYS A 512 26.93 -22.69 1.34
N PHE A 513 25.62 -22.47 1.23
CA PHE A 513 24.89 -21.65 2.18
C PHE A 513 23.48 -22.19 2.44
N SER A 514 23.03 -22.06 3.69
CA SER A 514 21.71 -22.55 4.13
C SER A 514 20.63 -21.47 4.00
N VAL A 515 19.45 -21.89 3.51
CA VAL A 515 18.29 -21.05 3.29
C VAL A 515 17.03 -21.71 3.85
N VAL A 516 16.39 -21.06 4.80
CA VAL A 516 15.08 -21.47 5.31
C VAL A 516 13.99 -21.40 4.24
N TYR A 517 13.00 -22.31 4.28
CA TYR A 517 11.94 -22.47 3.28
C TYR A 517 11.31 -21.14 2.80
N LYS A 518 10.97 -20.25 3.74
CA LYS A 518 10.38 -18.92 3.44
C LYS A 518 11.22 -18.02 2.52
N HIS A 519 12.50 -18.33 2.37
CA HIS A 519 13.46 -17.59 1.56
C HIS A 519 13.97 -18.38 0.35
N LEU A 520 13.61 -19.66 0.21
CA LEU A 520 14.10 -20.55 -0.84
C LEU A 520 13.91 -19.97 -2.25
N TYR A 521 12.71 -19.45 -2.55
CA TYR A 521 12.39 -18.87 -3.86
C TYR A 521 12.92 -17.45 -4.12
N ARG A 522 13.62 -16.87 -3.13
CA ARG A 522 14.30 -15.58 -3.27
C ARG A 522 15.78 -15.69 -2.93
N ALA A 523 16.29 -16.92 -2.87
CA ALA A 523 17.68 -17.18 -2.57
C ALA A 523 18.56 -16.57 -3.66
N VAL A 524 19.62 -15.90 -3.21
CA VAL A 524 20.68 -15.39 -4.07
C VAL A 524 21.99 -15.72 -3.40
N CYS A 525 23.00 -16.09 -4.19
CA CYS A 525 24.34 -16.26 -3.67
C CYS A 525 24.79 -14.94 -3.01
N PRO A 526 25.16 -14.92 -1.72
CA PRO A 526 25.53 -13.70 -1.01
C PRO A 526 26.69 -12.95 -1.68
N LEU A 527 27.69 -13.68 -2.16
CA LEU A 527 28.88 -13.13 -2.84
C LEU A 527 28.56 -12.60 -4.24
N CYS A 528 27.94 -13.40 -5.13
CA CYS A 528 27.50 -12.92 -6.45
C CYS A 528 26.54 -11.73 -6.34
N SER A 529 25.63 -11.73 -5.35
CA SER A 529 24.69 -10.63 -5.16
C SER A 529 25.39 -9.34 -4.73
N ARG A 530 26.45 -9.42 -3.92
CA ARG A 530 27.24 -8.24 -3.53
C ARG A 530 28.01 -7.70 -4.73
N ILE A 531 28.66 -8.55 -5.51
CA ILE A 531 29.39 -8.17 -6.74
C ILE A 531 28.46 -7.51 -7.77
N LYS A 532 27.26 -8.06 -7.99
CA LYS A 532 26.25 -7.45 -8.88
C LYS A 532 25.60 -6.18 -8.34
N LYS A 533 25.65 -5.94 -7.03
CA LYS A 533 25.06 -4.75 -6.37
C LYS A 533 26.07 -3.63 -6.13
N SER A 534 27.36 -3.93 -6.10
CA SER A 534 28.42 -2.93 -6.27
C SER A 534 28.49 -2.54 -7.75
N HIS A 535 28.68 -1.25 -8.03
CA HIS A 535 28.85 -0.73 -9.41
C HIS A 535 29.78 -1.62 -10.23
N SER A 536 29.34 -2.04 -11.42
CA SER A 536 30.17 -2.88 -12.28
C SER A 536 31.44 -2.11 -12.68
N TYR A 537 32.54 -2.82 -12.91
CA TYR A 537 33.73 -2.22 -13.55
C TYR A 537 33.34 -1.44 -14.81
N GLN A 538 32.36 -1.93 -15.57
CA GLN A 538 31.77 -1.24 -16.72
C GLN A 538 31.02 0.07 -16.39
N ASP A 539 30.40 0.20 -15.22
CA ASP A 539 29.84 1.49 -14.80
C ASP A 539 30.98 2.48 -14.52
N PHE A 540 32.08 1.98 -13.95
CA PHE A 540 33.29 2.74 -13.71
C PHE A 540 33.86 3.28 -15.02
N VAL A 541 34.07 2.38 -16.00
CA VAL A 541 34.57 2.70 -17.35
C VAL A 541 33.66 3.69 -18.06
N ARG A 542 32.36 3.41 -18.11
CA ARG A 542 31.37 4.26 -18.78
C ARG A 542 31.32 5.67 -18.19
N GLU A 543 31.31 5.83 -16.87
CA GLU A 543 31.25 7.17 -16.25
C GLU A 543 32.52 8.00 -16.52
N ALA A 544 33.67 7.35 -16.66
CA ALA A 544 34.92 8.05 -17.00
C ALA A 544 35.03 8.36 -18.50
N GLU A 545 34.60 7.44 -19.36
CA GLU A 545 34.54 7.62 -20.82
C GLU A 545 33.58 8.75 -21.18
N LEU A 546 32.38 8.80 -20.58
CA LEU A 546 31.39 9.87 -20.77
C LEU A 546 31.93 11.27 -20.46
N ARG A 547 33.04 11.39 -19.73
CA ARG A 547 33.57 12.67 -19.26
C ARG A 547 35.01 12.96 -19.73
N ASN A 548 35.62 12.11 -20.55
CA ASN A 548 36.99 12.25 -21.10
C ASN A 548 38.17 12.25 -20.09
N ALA A 549 38.28 11.28 -19.16
CA ALA A 549 39.56 11.03 -18.48
C ALA A 549 40.04 9.58 -18.56
N ARG A 550 41.31 9.39 -18.19
CA ARG A 550 42.05 8.15 -18.36
C ARG A 550 42.20 7.40 -17.04
N PHE A 551 41.94 6.10 -17.08
CA PHE A 551 42.24 5.18 -15.98
C PHE A 551 43.72 4.87 -15.90
N LYS A 552 44.24 4.73 -14.67
CA LYS A 552 45.59 4.23 -14.40
C LYS A 552 45.57 2.83 -13.77
N PHE A 553 44.44 2.12 -13.82
CA PHE A 553 44.29 0.78 -13.26
C PHE A 553 43.49 -0.11 -14.20
N THR A 554 43.79 -1.41 -14.18
CA THR A 554 43.17 -2.46 -15.00
C THR A 554 41.93 -3.06 -14.32
N GLU A 555 41.10 -3.79 -15.07
CA GLU A 555 39.97 -4.57 -14.52
C GLU A 555 40.44 -5.56 -13.44
N THR A 556 41.59 -6.18 -13.69
CA THR A 556 42.21 -7.12 -12.76
C THR A 556 42.62 -6.44 -11.45
N GLU A 557 43.19 -5.24 -11.51
CA GLU A 557 43.54 -4.45 -10.31
C GLU A 557 42.29 -3.94 -9.56
N PHE A 558 41.23 -3.58 -10.29
CA PHE A 558 39.93 -3.22 -9.71
C PHE A 558 39.35 -4.39 -8.91
N ILE A 559 39.30 -5.58 -9.51
CA ILE A 559 38.80 -6.81 -8.87
C ILE A 559 39.69 -7.18 -7.67
N ALA A 560 41.01 -7.09 -7.82
CA ALA A 560 41.96 -7.40 -6.74
C ALA A 560 41.74 -6.50 -5.51
N ARG A 561 41.56 -5.20 -5.71
CA ARG A 561 41.31 -4.23 -4.62
C ARG A 561 39.97 -4.47 -3.92
N ILE A 562 38.90 -4.77 -4.67
CA ILE A 562 37.60 -5.13 -4.07
C ILE A 562 37.71 -6.42 -3.26
N ASN A 563 38.36 -7.44 -3.80
CA ASN A 563 38.52 -8.72 -3.11
C ASN A 563 39.39 -8.58 -1.85
N GLN A 564 40.40 -7.72 -1.88
CA GLN A 564 41.22 -7.40 -0.70
C GLN A 564 40.40 -6.68 0.38
N GLU A 565 39.51 -5.75 0.00
CA GLU A 565 38.59 -5.10 0.93
C GLU A 565 37.61 -6.09 1.55
N LEU A 566 37.07 -7.03 0.76
CA LEU A 566 36.13 -8.06 1.22
C LEU A 566 36.76 -9.12 2.14
N LYS A 567 38.09 -9.25 2.14
CA LYS A 567 38.84 -10.10 3.09
C LYS A 567 38.96 -9.48 4.49
N LYS A 568 38.69 -8.18 4.66
CA LYS A 568 38.73 -7.52 5.98
C LYS A 568 37.55 -7.96 6.85
N SER A 569 37.68 -7.83 8.17
CA SER A 569 36.57 -8.06 9.11
C SER A 569 35.43 -7.06 8.87
N ARG A 570 34.19 -7.47 9.10
CA ARG A 570 32.98 -6.74 8.68
C ARG A 570 32.87 -5.31 9.22
N ASP A 571 33.42 -5.06 10.40
CA ASP A 571 33.52 -3.76 11.07
C ASP A 571 34.57 -2.82 10.45
N LYS A 572 35.52 -3.38 9.67
CA LYS A 572 36.63 -2.66 9.01
C LYS A 572 36.49 -2.57 7.50
N GLN A 573 35.43 -3.14 6.92
CA GLN A 573 35.16 -3.08 5.48
C GLN A 573 34.61 -1.70 5.10
N GLN A 574 35.26 -1.04 4.14
CA GLN A 574 34.72 0.14 3.48
C GLN A 574 33.59 -0.23 2.51
N LYS A 575 32.67 0.70 2.24
CA LYS A 575 31.74 0.50 1.13
C LYS A 575 32.53 0.52 -0.18
N VAL A 576 32.16 -0.32 -1.14
CA VAL A 576 32.81 -0.36 -2.46
C VAL A 576 32.78 1.02 -3.16
N SER A 577 31.76 1.84 -2.91
CA SER A 577 31.64 3.20 -3.43
C SER A 577 32.60 4.23 -2.80
N GLU A 578 33.17 3.89 -1.64
CA GLU A 578 34.09 4.74 -0.85
C GLU A 578 35.56 4.37 -1.10
N ILE A 579 35.84 3.26 -1.79
CA ILE A 579 37.20 2.85 -2.17
C ILE A 579 37.77 3.90 -3.13
N LEU A 580 38.99 4.36 -2.84
CA LEU A 580 39.71 5.35 -3.64
C LEU A 580 40.42 4.69 -4.81
N PHE A 581 40.22 5.24 -6.00
CA PHE A 581 40.89 4.82 -7.23
C PHE A 581 41.73 5.97 -7.81
N PRO A 582 42.89 5.66 -8.42
CA PRO A 582 43.73 6.68 -9.06
C PRO A 582 43.16 7.08 -10.44
N PHE A 583 43.11 8.38 -10.69
CA PHE A 583 42.67 9.01 -11.94
C PHE A 583 43.66 10.09 -12.38
N ILE A 584 43.66 10.44 -13.67
CA ILE A 584 44.48 11.52 -14.22
C ILE A 584 43.57 12.62 -14.79
N CYS A 585 43.66 13.83 -14.24
CA CYS A 585 43.05 15.03 -14.79
C CYS A 585 43.99 15.65 -15.83
N ASN A 586 43.50 15.93 -17.03
CA ASN A 586 44.30 16.53 -18.11
C ASN A 586 44.85 17.94 -17.77
N ARG A 587 44.29 18.63 -16.77
CA ARG A 587 44.74 19.96 -16.32
C ARG A 587 45.57 19.95 -15.04
N HIS A 588 45.26 19.06 -14.10
CA HIS A 588 45.80 19.12 -12.73
C HIS A 588 46.57 17.85 -12.30
N GLY A 589 46.76 16.87 -13.20
CA GLY A 589 47.56 15.67 -12.92
C GLY A 589 46.81 14.56 -12.18
N GLU A 590 47.54 13.68 -11.50
CA GLU A 590 47.01 12.48 -10.84
C GLU A 590 46.34 12.80 -9.50
N PHE A 591 45.19 12.17 -9.24
CA PHE A 591 44.45 12.31 -8.00
C PHE A 591 43.68 11.04 -7.64
N TYR A 592 43.30 10.91 -6.37
CA TYR A 592 42.53 9.79 -5.85
C TYR A 592 41.12 10.23 -5.51
N ILE A 593 40.12 9.53 -6.04
CA ILE A 593 38.72 9.86 -5.79
C ILE A 593 37.87 8.59 -5.68
N SER A 594 36.86 8.65 -4.82
CA SER A 594 35.86 7.60 -4.63
C SER A 594 34.67 7.81 -5.56
N MET A 595 33.95 6.74 -5.91
CA MET A 595 32.74 6.82 -6.77
C MET A 595 31.65 7.75 -6.26
N GLU A 596 31.45 7.80 -4.94
CA GLU A 596 30.46 8.70 -4.35
C GLU A 596 30.78 10.17 -4.66
N ARG A 597 32.06 10.53 -4.53
CA ARG A 597 32.54 11.89 -4.86
C ARG A 597 32.51 12.20 -6.35
N ILE A 598 32.79 11.24 -7.24
CA ILE A 598 32.72 11.47 -8.70
C ILE A 598 31.30 11.83 -9.14
N LYS A 599 30.26 11.28 -8.49
CA LYS A 599 28.85 11.60 -8.81
C LYS A 599 28.41 12.97 -8.32
N ASP A 600 29.05 13.48 -7.28
CA ASP A 600 28.69 14.75 -6.64
C ASP A 600 29.36 15.96 -7.32
N TYR A 601 30.43 15.75 -8.09
CA TYR A 601 31.13 16.79 -8.82
C TYR A 601 30.85 16.69 -10.32
N ASP A 602 30.30 17.76 -10.92
CA ASP A 602 30.16 17.87 -12.39
C ASP A 602 31.52 17.95 -13.11
N ASN A 603 32.64 18.08 -12.38
CA ASN A 603 34.01 18.18 -12.89
C ASN A 603 35.01 17.29 -12.14
N TRP A 604 36.07 16.87 -12.84
CA TRP A 604 36.96 15.76 -12.51
C TRP A 604 37.76 15.86 -11.22
N CYS A 605 38.42 16.99 -10.99
CA CYS A 605 39.13 17.25 -9.76
C CYS A 605 38.46 18.40 -9.03
N ALA A 606 38.65 18.45 -7.72
CA ALA A 606 38.13 19.52 -6.88
C ALA A 606 38.48 20.90 -7.46
N GLU A 607 39.67 21.06 -8.04
CA GLU A 607 40.14 22.30 -8.65
C GLU A 607 39.32 22.68 -9.90
N CYS A 608 39.13 21.77 -10.87
CA CYS A 608 38.28 22.03 -12.04
C CYS A 608 36.81 22.32 -11.67
N TYR A 609 36.29 21.65 -10.64
CA TYR A 609 34.93 21.89 -10.15
C TYR A 609 34.78 23.29 -9.57
N HIS A 610 35.77 23.75 -8.81
CA HIS A 610 35.75 25.09 -8.25
C HIS A 610 35.89 26.19 -9.30
N ASP A 611 36.69 25.97 -10.34
CA ASP A 611 36.88 26.95 -11.42
C ASP A 611 35.62 27.16 -12.27
N SER A 612 34.89 26.09 -12.61
CA SER A 612 33.71 26.19 -13.49
C SER A 612 32.47 26.79 -12.81
N HIS A 613 32.44 26.84 -11.47
CA HIS A 613 31.28 27.31 -10.69
C HIS A 613 31.50 28.69 -10.05
N ARG A 614 32.62 29.35 -10.34
CA ARG A 614 32.92 30.69 -9.83
C ARG A 614 32.11 31.75 -10.60
N LEU A 615 31.24 32.47 -9.90
CA LEU A 615 30.53 33.63 -10.47
C LEU A 615 31.50 34.78 -10.74
N THR A 616 31.35 35.46 -11.88
CA THR A 616 32.10 36.68 -12.18
C THR A 616 31.60 37.86 -11.34
N SER A 617 32.43 38.90 -11.14
CA SER A 617 32.05 40.12 -10.45
C SER A 617 30.75 40.73 -11.01
N GLU A 618 30.61 40.75 -12.33
CA GLU A 618 29.43 41.25 -13.03
C GLU A 618 28.17 40.42 -12.75
N GLN A 619 28.30 39.09 -12.70
CA GLN A 619 27.20 38.19 -12.34
C GLN A 619 26.75 38.37 -10.89
N ILE A 620 27.69 38.64 -9.96
CA ILE A 620 27.38 38.90 -8.56
C ILE A 620 26.59 40.21 -8.41
N ILE A 621 27.02 41.29 -9.08
CA ILE A 621 26.35 42.60 -9.04
C ILE A 621 24.94 42.50 -9.65
N THR A 622 24.84 41.96 -10.87
CA THR A 622 23.56 41.78 -11.58
C THR A 622 22.55 41.01 -10.74
N ARG A 623 23.04 40.03 -9.98
CA ARG A 623 22.21 39.25 -9.07
C ARG A 623 21.75 40.03 -7.85
N GLY A 624 22.61 40.84 -7.24
CA GLY A 624 22.23 41.78 -6.17
C GLY A 624 21.15 42.75 -6.64
N ASP A 625 21.33 43.33 -7.82
CA ASP A 625 20.40 44.28 -8.42
C ASP A 625 19.03 43.67 -8.69
N LYS A 626 18.98 42.47 -9.28
CA LYS A 626 17.75 41.73 -9.53
C LYS A 626 16.88 41.55 -8.28
N TYR A 627 17.51 41.43 -7.10
CA TYR A 627 16.81 41.18 -5.83
C TYR A 627 16.81 42.37 -4.86
N ASN A 628 17.21 43.56 -5.33
CA ASN A 628 17.25 44.79 -4.54
C ASN A 628 18.18 44.72 -3.31
N PHE A 629 19.37 44.15 -3.49
CA PHE A 629 20.43 44.15 -2.49
C PHE A 629 21.70 44.84 -3.01
N ASN A 630 22.41 45.48 -2.09
CA ASN A 630 23.77 45.97 -2.29
C ASN A 630 24.74 44.93 -1.75
N LEU A 631 25.81 44.67 -2.50
CA LEU A 631 26.94 43.89 -2.01
C LEU A 631 27.82 44.80 -1.15
N GLU A 632 28.00 44.45 0.12
CA GLU A 632 28.85 45.16 1.07
C GLU A 632 30.30 44.65 1.03
N THR A 633 30.51 43.42 0.52
CA THR A 633 31.85 42.87 0.33
C THR A 633 32.52 43.52 -0.89
N PRO A 634 33.74 44.08 -0.77
CA PRO A 634 34.43 44.69 -1.91
C PRO A 634 34.72 43.71 -3.04
N LEU A 635 34.43 44.08 -4.29
CA LEU A 635 34.67 43.24 -5.47
C LEU A 635 36.15 42.93 -5.67
N SER A 636 37.03 43.90 -5.42
CA SER A 636 38.48 43.73 -5.51
C SER A 636 39.04 42.70 -4.52
N TYR A 637 38.33 42.48 -3.41
CA TYR A 637 38.64 41.40 -2.48
C TYR A 637 38.20 40.05 -3.05
N ILE A 638 36.98 39.97 -3.60
CA ILE A 638 36.42 38.74 -4.21
C ILE A 638 37.25 38.24 -5.39
N GLU A 639 37.78 39.15 -6.21
CA GLU A 639 38.61 38.83 -7.38
C GLU A 639 39.98 38.24 -7.00
N LYS A 640 40.56 38.68 -5.88
CA LYS A 640 41.89 38.21 -5.42
C LYS A 640 41.87 36.84 -4.74
N LEU A 641 40.70 36.28 -4.45
CA LEU A 641 40.59 34.97 -3.79
C LEU A 641 41.02 33.85 -4.75
N LYS A 642 41.99 33.03 -4.31
CA LYS A 642 42.53 31.89 -5.09
C LYS A 642 41.76 30.58 -4.88
N GLN A 643 40.93 30.46 -3.85
CA GLN A 643 40.06 29.30 -3.60
C GLN A 643 38.68 29.76 -3.08
N PRO A 644 37.58 29.09 -3.44
CA PRO A 644 36.27 29.33 -2.84
C PRO A 644 36.18 28.64 -1.47
N SER A 645 37.11 28.93 -0.56
CA SER A 645 37.08 28.36 0.79
C SER A 645 36.15 29.18 1.68
N ARG A 646 34.94 28.67 1.96
CA ARG A 646 34.05 29.03 3.11
C ARG A 646 33.63 30.50 3.31
N GLU A 647 34.16 31.45 2.55
CA GLU A 647 33.92 32.87 2.79
C GLU A 647 32.53 33.30 2.33
N VAL A 648 32.03 34.36 2.96
CA VAL A 648 30.61 34.69 2.99
C VAL A 648 30.42 36.13 2.54
N TYR A 649 29.86 36.34 1.36
CA TYR A 649 29.45 37.64 0.83
C TYR A 649 28.45 38.29 1.77
N LEU A 650 28.70 39.54 2.13
CA LEU A 650 27.81 40.35 2.94
C LEU A 650 26.93 41.20 2.01
N TRP A 651 25.63 41.17 2.26
CA TRP A 651 24.62 41.89 1.49
C TRP A 651 23.80 42.79 2.41
N SER A 652 23.34 43.92 1.91
CA SER A 652 22.35 44.80 2.56
C SER A 652 21.16 45.08 1.64
N CYS A 653 19.95 45.23 2.16
CA CYS A 653 18.81 45.57 1.31
C CYS A 653 18.86 47.04 0.88
N LYS A 654 18.65 47.32 -0.41
CA LYS A 654 18.59 48.67 -0.98
C LYS A 654 17.57 49.57 -0.28
N TYR A 655 16.42 49.00 0.09
CA TYR A 655 15.32 49.75 0.72
C TYR A 655 15.29 49.63 2.25
N HIS A 656 16.00 48.66 2.82
CA HIS A 656 16.13 48.47 4.27
C HIS A 656 17.60 48.20 4.64
N PRO A 657 18.46 49.24 4.70
CA PRO A 657 19.91 49.06 4.88
C PRO A 657 20.32 48.39 6.21
N SER A 658 19.42 48.38 7.21
CA SER A 658 19.59 47.66 8.47
C SER A 658 19.45 46.14 8.31
N PHE A 659 18.78 45.67 7.26
CA PHE A 659 18.69 44.25 6.94
C PHE A 659 19.95 43.82 6.19
N ARG A 660 20.80 43.05 6.87
CA ARG A 660 22.05 42.52 6.32
C ARG A 660 22.09 41.01 6.45
N PHE A 661 22.61 40.33 5.44
CA PHE A 661 22.80 38.89 5.52
C PHE A 661 24.03 38.43 4.76
N LYS A 662 24.38 37.18 5.03
CA LYS A 662 25.60 36.52 4.60
C LYS A 662 25.23 35.38 3.62
N SER A 663 25.91 35.26 2.48
CA SER A 663 25.75 34.15 1.51
C SER A 663 27.09 33.62 1.03
N LYS A 664 27.16 32.35 0.65
CA LYS A 664 28.39 31.80 0.05
C LYS A 664 28.47 32.08 -1.45
N PRO A 665 29.67 32.02 -2.08
CA PRO A 665 29.86 32.15 -3.52
C PRO A 665 29.05 31.17 -4.37
N ASP A 666 28.89 29.96 -3.87
CA ASP A 666 28.20 28.82 -4.49
C ASP A 666 26.71 28.74 -4.12
N GLU A 667 26.22 29.59 -3.20
CA GLU A 667 24.80 29.66 -2.88
C GLU A 667 24.04 30.38 -4.02
N PHE A 668 23.49 29.60 -4.95
CA PHE A 668 22.48 30.04 -5.95
C PHE A 668 21.17 30.62 -5.33
N ASN A 669 21.16 30.95 -4.04
CA ASN A 669 19.97 31.20 -3.22
C ASN A 669 19.73 32.67 -2.86
N LEU A 670 20.30 33.64 -3.59
CA LEU A 670 19.76 35.01 -3.55
C LEU A 670 18.27 35.01 -3.98
N ASP A 671 17.89 34.10 -4.88
CA ASP A 671 16.51 33.84 -5.33
C ASP A 671 15.55 33.43 -4.17
N LEU A 672 16.09 32.93 -3.06
CA LEU A 672 15.32 32.54 -1.86
C LEU A 672 15.49 33.52 -0.70
N LYS A 673 16.42 34.46 -0.80
CA LYS A 673 16.68 35.47 0.23
C LYS A 673 16.26 36.81 -0.31
N SER A 674 15.05 37.21 0.04
CA SER A 674 14.51 38.53 -0.28
C SER A 674 14.40 39.34 1.02
N CYS A 675 14.51 40.67 0.94
CA CYS A 675 14.32 41.50 2.12
C CYS A 675 12.88 41.27 2.59
N GLU A 676 12.71 40.69 3.78
CA GLU A 676 11.42 40.20 4.26
C GLU A 676 10.34 41.31 4.34
N ILE A 677 10.79 42.57 4.35
CA ILE A 677 9.95 43.76 4.34
C ILE A 677 9.58 44.19 2.91
N CYS A 678 10.51 44.13 1.94
CA CYS A 678 10.28 44.60 0.56
C CYS A 678 9.50 43.62 -0.32
N SER A 679 9.58 42.32 -0.03
CA SER A 679 9.36 41.30 -1.05
C SER A 679 8.06 40.52 -0.90
N GLY A 680 7.22 40.84 0.09
CA GLY A 680 5.87 40.25 0.23
C GLY A 680 5.81 38.72 0.38
N GLY A 681 6.95 38.03 0.55
CA GLY A 681 7.01 36.58 0.74
C GLY A 681 6.57 36.18 2.15
N LYS A 682 5.81 35.08 2.28
CA LYS A 682 5.33 34.38 3.51
C LYS A 682 5.67 35.04 4.88
N ILE A 683 5.20 36.26 5.10
CA ILE A 683 5.33 36.90 6.42
C ILE A 683 4.36 36.19 7.37
N THR A 684 4.87 35.63 8.46
CA THR A 684 4.04 35.09 9.54
C THR A 684 3.32 36.24 10.23
N ASN A 685 2.10 35.99 10.72
CA ASN A 685 1.29 37.03 11.35
C ASN A 685 1.99 37.66 12.58
N GLU A 686 2.70 36.84 13.33
CA GLU A 686 3.61 37.24 14.41
C GLU A 686 4.67 38.26 13.97
N ARG A 687 5.29 38.08 12.79
CA ARG A 687 6.27 39.02 12.24
C ARG A 687 5.65 40.35 11.81
N ILE A 688 4.42 40.31 11.28
CA ILE A 688 3.65 41.54 11.00
C ILE A 688 3.38 42.30 12.30
N MET A 689 2.98 41.62 13.38
CA MET A 689 2.77 42.24 14.69
C MET A 689 4.05 42.91 15.22
N ARG A 690 5.19 42.19 15.27
CA ARG A 690 6.49 42.73 15.71
C ARG A 690 6.91 43.96 14.90
N TYR A 691 6.70 43.91 13.58
CA TYR A 691 7.00 45.01 12.68
C TYR A 691 6.16 46.26 13.01
N LEU A 692 4.85 46.08 13.20
CA LEU A 692 3.96 47.17 13.56
C LEU A 692 4.32 47.76 14.93
N LEU A 693 4.55 46.93 15.95
CA LEU A 693 5.01 47.37 17.28
C LEU A 693 6.33 48.16 17.18
N SER A 694 7.31 47.64 16.42
CA SER A 694 8.60 48.30 16.28
C SER A 694 8.49 49.69 15.63
N ARG A 695 7.57 49.84 14.68
CA ARG A 695 7.28 51.13 14.03
C ARG A 695 6.53 52.09 14.94
N LEU A 696 5.54 51.60 15.69
CA LEU A 696 4.76 52.41 16.63
C LEU A 696 5.63 52.98 17.75
N PHE A 697 6.57 52.19 18.29
CA PHE A 697 7.38 52.59 19.44
C PHE A 697 8.79 53.08 19.10
N HIS A 698 9.15 53.08 17.82
CA HIS A 698 10.52 53.37 17.35
C HIS A 698 11.60 52.59 18.12
N LYS A 699 11.29 51.34 18.48
CA LYS A 699 12.18 50.41 19.17
C LYS A 699 12.19 49.08 18.45
N ASN A 700 13.32 48.38 18.48
CA ASN A 700 13.41 47.07 17.87
C ASN A 700 12.84 46.02 18.84
N PHE A 701 11.72 45.39 18.48
CA PHE A 701 11.12 44.28 19.25
C PHE A 701 11.73 42.91 18.88
N GLY A 702 12.81 42.89 18.08
CA GLY A 702 13.59 41.70 17.75
C GLY A 702 13.01 40.86 16.61
N GLU A 703 13.90 40.16 15.89
CA GLU A 703 13.54 39.22 14.81
C GLU A 703 13.10 37.83 15.32
N LYS A 704 13.38 37.53 16.59
CA LYS A 704 13.10 36.26 17.27
C LYS A 704 12.38 36.50 18.60
N PRO A 705 11.62 35.52 19.12
CA PRO A 705 10.99 35.68 20.42
C PRO A 705 12.02 35.97 21.50
N THR A 706 11.68 36.88 22.41
CA THR A 706 12.56 37.27 23.51
C THR A 706 12.32 36.32 24.67
N SER A 707 13.36 35.62 25.12
CA SER A 707 13.18 34.61 26.17
C SER A 707 12.83 35.28 27.50
N LEU A 708 11.90 34.72 28.27
CA LEU A 708 11.42 35.35 29.51
C LEU A 708 12.55 35.52 30.53
N TYR A 709 13.48 34.56 30.58
CA TYR A 709 14.63 34.61 31.50
C TYR A 709 15.63 35.72 31.19
N GLU A 710 15.62 36.27 29.97
CA GLU A 710 16.46 37.42 29.58
C GLU A 710 15.88 38.74 30.10
N ILE A 711 14.58 38.74 30.43
CA ILE A 711 13.82 39.92 30.87
C ILE A 711 13.63 39.88 32.40
N LEU A 712 13.20 38.72 32.91
CA LEU A 712 12.85 38.51 34.32
C LEU A 712 13.65 37.33 34.87
N PRO A 713 14.62 37.58 35.78
CA PRO A 713 15.32 36.55 36.52
C PRO A 713 14.34 35.60 37.24
N PHE A 714 14.66 34.31 37.27
CA PHE A 714 13.76 33.27 37.79
C PHE A 714 13.40 33.46 39.27
N ASP A 715 14.36 33.91 40.07
CA ASP A 715 14.23 34.24 41.49
C ASP A 715 13.22 35.36 41.78
N LYS A 716 12.93 36.22 40.79
CA LYS A 716 11.91 37.29 40.95
C LYS A 716 10.49 36.82 40.71
N VAL A 717 10.31 35.67 40.08
CA VAL A 717 9.00 35.19 39.62
C VAL A 717 8.70 33.76 40.05
N ASP A 718 9.59 33.12 40.80
CA ASP A 718 9.50 31.70 41.20
C ASP A 718 8.17 31.35 41.89
N ASN A 719 7.68 32.25 42.75
CA ASN A 719 6.41 32.12 43.47
C ASN A 719 5.18 32.27 42.56
N LEU A 720 5.36 32.83 41.36
CA LEU A 720 4.32 33.00 40.35
C LEU A 720 4.39 31.95 39.23
N VAL A 721 5.52 31.24 39.11
CA VAL A 721 5.75 30.26 38.04
C VAL A 721 4.82 29.05 38.22
N PRO A 722 4.07 28.65 37.17
CA PRO A 722 3.19 27.49 37.26
C PRO A 722 3.94 26.21 37.61
N SER A 723 3.24 25.27 38.26
CA SER A 723 3.85 24.02 38.72
C SER A 723 4.56 23.22 37.61
N ASP A 724 4.05 23.29 36.38
CA ASP A 724 4.62 22.64 35.20
C ASP A 724 5.95 23.24 34.73
N TYR A 725 6.30 24.43 35.24
CA TYR A 725 7.48 25.20 34.85
C TYR A 725 8.47 25.43 35.99
N LYS A 726 8.31 24.76 37.14
CA LYS A 726 9.10 24.91 38.38
C LYS A 726 10.62 24.75 38.26
N THR A 727 11.13 24.28 37.12
CA THR A 727 12.59 24.20 36.89
C THR A 727 13.09 25.39 36.05
N LEU A 728 14.28 25.89 36.37
CA LEU A 728 14.96 26.90 35.55
C LEU A 728 15.07 26.47 34.08
N ARG A 729 15.20 25.16 33.82
CA ARG A 729 15.28 24.59 32.47
C ARG A 729 13.97 24.70 31.69
N SER A 730 12.82 24.53 32.34
CA SER A 730 11.50 24.72 31.73
C SER A 730 11.20 26.21 31.55
N TYR A 731 11.54 27.05 32.53
CA TYR A 731 11.37 28.50 32.47
C TYR A 731 12.14 29.14 31.31
N LYS A 732 13.38 28.70 31.04
CA LYS A 732 14.20 29.16 29.90
C LYS A 732 13.56 28.94 28.52
N ARG A 733 12.48 28.16 28.44
CA ARG A 733 11.75 27.91 27.18
C ARG A 733 10.56 28.84 26.98
N MET A 734 10.13 29.57 28.02
CA MET A 734 9.13 30.62 27.91
C MET A 734 9.74 31.85 27.22
N HIS A 735 8.93 32.53 26.40
CA HIS A 735 9.34 33.71 25.65
C HIS A 735 8.13 34.61 25.44
N PHE A 736 8.38 35.89 25.20
CA PHE A 736 7.43 36.78 24.53
C PHE A 736 7.71 36.78 23.03
N ASP A 737 6.67 36.75 22.20
CA ASP A 737 6.85 36.93 20.76
C ASP A 737 7.51 38.28 20.46
N ALA A 738 7.04 39.37 21.08
CA ALA A 738 7.64 40.69 20.97
C ALA A 738 7.86 41.28 22.36
N PHE A 739 9.03 41.85 22.62
CA PHE A 739 9.28 42.57 23.87
C PHE A 739 10.24 43.75 23.67
N ALA A 740 9.96 44.88 24.32
CA ALA A 740 10.90 45.99 24.42
C ALA A 740 10.63 46.86 25.66
N TYR A 741 11.69 47.48 26.17
CA TYR A 741 11.60 48.61 27.09
C TYR A 741 11.54 49.92 26.31
N ILE A 742 10.55 50.75 26.63
CA ILE A 742 10.29 52.03 25.98
C ILE A 742 10.44 53.14 27.01
N SER A 743 11.44 53.98 26.80
CA SER A 743 11.64 55.17 27.62
C SER A 743 10.58 56.21 27.27
N ILE A 744 9.90 56.71 28.29
CA ILE A 744 8.97 57.85 28.24
C ILE A 744 9.46 58.92 29.22
N LYS A 745 8.88 60.13 29.20
CA LYS A 745 9.36 61.22 30.07
C LYS A 745 9.25 60.90 31.56
N ILE A 746 8.21 60.15 31.93
CA ILE A 746 7.89 59.80 33.32
C ILE A 746 8.44 58.43 33.76
N GLY A 747 9.22 57.73 32.92
CA GLY A 747 9.81 56.43 33.29
C GLY A 747 10.10 55.50 32.12
N VAL A 748 10.13 54.20 32.39
CA VAL A 748 10.32 53.15 31.38
C VAL A 748 9.11 52.23 31.39
N LEU A 749 8.49 52.05 30.23
CA LEU A 749 7.41 51.10 30.03
C LEU A 749 7.96 49.78 29.47
N SER A 750 7.57 48.69 30.10
CA SER A 750 7.75 47.33 29.59
C SER A 750 6.57 46.95 28.69
N VAL A 751 6.84 46.74 27.41
CA VAL A 751 5.81 46.42 26.41
C VAL A 751 6.07 45.03 25.83
N ALA A 752 5.09 44.15 25.99
CA ALA A 752 5.09 42.80 25.47
C ALA A 752 3.96 42.59 24.45
N GLY A 753 4.24 41.82 23.40
CA GLY A 753 3.29 41.42 22.36
C GLY A 753 3.30 39.92 22.15
N GLU A 754 2.11 39.33 21.96
CA GLU A 754 1.92 37.90 21.70
C GLU A 754 1.00 37.67 20.51
N TYR A 755 1.37 36.72 19.65
CA TYR A 755 0.52 36.31 18.55
C TYR A 755 -0.17 34.98 18.85
N TRP A 756 -1.45 35.05 19.19
CA TRP A 756 -2.27 33.89 19.49
C TRP A 756 -2.82 33.25 18.23
N ASP A 757 -2.04 32.34 17.71
CA ASP A 757 -2.45 31.54 16.57
C ASP A 757 -3.55 30.50 16.94
N ARG A 758 -3.99 29.65 15.99
CA ARG A 758 -5.02 28.61 16.26
C ARG A 758 -4.69 27.64 17.43
N GLU A 759 -3.44 27.56 17.85
CA GLU A 759 -3.02 26.73 18.98
C GLU A 759 -3.55 27.31 20.31
N HIS A 760 -3.90 28.60 20.33
CA HIS A 760 -4.28 29.33 21.52
C HIS A 760 -5.80 29.46 21.69
N SER A 761 -6.62 28.99 20.75
CA SER A 761 -8.08 29.22 20.77
C SER A 761 -8.85 28.12 21.50
N SER A 762 -8.76 26.86 21.06
CA SER A 762 -9.41 25.72 21.72
C SER A 762 -8.56 24.46 21.67
N LEU A 763 -8.89 23.48 22.51
CA LEU A 763 -8.23 22.18 22.48
C LEU A 763 -8.45 21.50 21.12
N GLU A 764 -9.64 21.64 20.51
CA GLU A 764 -9.95 21.08 19.21
C GLU A 764 -9.09 21.70 18.10
N GLU A 765 -8.91 23.03 18.10
CA GLU A 765 -8.07 23.72 17.13
C GLU A 765 -6.57 23.45 17.33
N TYR A 766 -6.13 23.37 18.59
CA TYR A 766 -4.78 22.93 18.94
C TYR A 766 -4.53 21.51 18.42
N VAL A 767 -5.45 20.58 18.68
CA VAL A 767 -5.38 19.19 18.24
C VAL A 767 -5.43 19.10 16.71
N ASP A 768 -6.27 19.88 16.04
CA ASP A 768 -6.35 19.90 14.58
C ASP A 768 -5.04 20.37 13.94
N ARG A 769 -4.49 21.47 14.48
CA ARG A 769 -3.22 22.02 13.99
C ARG A 769 -2.03 21.11 14.27
N PHE A 770 -2.03 20.41 15.41
CA PHE A 770 -0.95 19.53 15.83
C PHE A 770 -1.23 18.04 15.68
N LYS A 771 -2.24 17.67 14.91
CA LYS A 771 -2.66 16.28 14.64
C LYS A 771 -1.54 15.34 14.18
N HIS A 772 -0.41 15.91 13.74
CA HIS A 772 0.76 15.20 13.24
C HIS A 772 2.05 15.40 14.05
N ARG A 773 2.04 16.18 15.14
CA ARG A 773 3.21 16.36 16.01
C ARG A 773 3.06 15.52 17.28
N THR A 774 4.17 14.94 17.73
CA THR A 774 4.22 14.25 19.01
C THR A 774 4.17 15.31 20.12
N PRO A 775 3.30 15.17 21.13
CA PRO A 775 3.26 16.11 22.23
C PRO A 775 4.60 16.14 22.99
N ARG A 776 5.00 17.32 23.48
CA ARG A 776 6.17 17.54 24.33
C ARG A 776 6.04 16.83 25.67
N ASN A 777 4.81 16.75 26.22
CA ASN A 777 4.48 16.24 27.56
C ASN A 777 3.45 15.08 27.50
N GLY A 778 3.65 14.14 26.57
CA GLY A 778 2.90 12.88 26.52
C GLY A 778 1.59 12.94 25.73
N SER A 779 0.67 13.85 26.06
CA SER A 779 -0.65 14.00 25.41
C SER A 779 -0.86 15.41 24.82
N LEU A 780 -1.64 15.55 23.73
CA LEU A 780 -1.97 16.87 23.15
C LEU A 780 -2.76 17.74 24.14
N VAL A 781 -3.52 17.10 25.04
CA VAL A 781 -4.25 17.78 26.11
C VAL A 781 -3.26 18.37 27.11
N ASN A 782 -2.23 17.62 27.52
CA ASN A 782 -1.21 18.09 28.44
C ASN A 782 -0.38 19.21 27.81
N ASP A 783 -0.03 19.08 26.53
CA ASP A 783 0.69 20.14 25.80
C ASP A 783 -0.14 21.41 25.66
N TYR A 784 -1.44 21.28 25.36
CA TYR A 784 -2.36 22.41 25.31
C TYR A 784 -2.52 23.05 26.68
N GLN A 785 -2.72 22.27 27.73
CA GLN A 785 -2.78 22.76 29.12
C GLN A 785 -1.47 23.44 29.52
N HIS A 786 -0.32 22.90 29.11
CA HIS A 786 0.99 23.49 29.34
C HIS A 786 1.16 24.82 28.59
N LEU A 787 0.69 24.94 27.34
CA LEU A 787 0.62 26.21 26.61
C LEU A 787 -0.27 27.22 27.35
N LYS A 788 -1.47 26.82 27.76
CA LYS A 788 -2.40 27.67 28.52
C LYS A 788 -1.86 28.09 29.87
N SER A 789 -1.15 27.20 30.55
CA SER A 789 -0.44 27.49 31.80
C SER A 789 0.62 28.59 31.58
N SER A 790 1.35 28.55 30.46
CA SER A 790 2.27 29.62 30.06
C SER A 790 1.57 30.95 29.74
N ASP A 791 0.46 30.92 29.01
CA ASP A 791 -0.28 32.12 28.65
C ASP A 791 -0.87 32.81 29.89
N ASN A 792 -1.47 32.02 30.77
CA ASN A 792 -1.98 32.49 32.06
C ASN A 792 -0.87 33.10 32.91
N PHE A 793 0.32 32.49 32.92
CA PHE A 793 1.46 33.05 33.62
C PHE A 793 1.89 34.40 33.05
N LYS A 794 1.99 34.55 31.72
CA LYS A 794 2.30 35.85 31.09
C LYS A 794 1.27 36.93 31.44
N GLN A 795 -0.01 36.56 31.48
CA GLN A 795 -1.07 37.47 31.93
C GLN A 795 -0.93 37.83 33.42
N ASN A 796 -0.51 36.88 34.26
CA ASN A 796 -0.23 37.14 35.67
C ASN A 796 0.97 38.08 35.84
N LEU A 797 1.99 38.02 34.99
CA LEU A 797 3.11 38.97 35.02
C LEU A 797 2.63 40.42 34.81
N LYS A 798 1.68 40.62 33.89
CA LYS A 798 1.01 41.92 33.70
C LYS A 798 0.24 42.35 34.95
N ASN A 799 -0.57 41.45 35.50
CA ASN A 799 -1.41 41.75 36.66
C ASN A 799 -0.58 42.09 37.92
N ASN A 800 0.64 41.56 38.04
CA ASN A 800 1.57 41.83 39.13
C ASN A 800 2.55 42.99 38.82
N GLY A 801 2.38 43.71 37.70
CA GLY A 801 3.18 44.89 37.37
C GLY A 801 4.59 44.60 36.84
N PHE A 802 4.91 43.36 36.46
CA PHE A 802 6.18 43.05 35.79
C PHE A 802 6.17 43.44 34.30
N ILE A 803 4.98 43.60 33.72
CA ILE A 803 4.75 44.03 32.35
C ILE A 803 3.67 45.12 32.37
N ASP A 804 4.00 46.32 31.89
CA ASP A 804 3.10 47.48 31.92
C ASP A 804 2.02 47.35 30.83
N ILE A 805 2.43 46.92 29.64
CA ILE A 805 1.54 46.81 28.48
C ILE A 805 1.75 45.44 27.84
N TYR A 806 0.65 44.71 27.70
CA TYR A 806 0.65 43.36 27.14
C TYR A 806 -0.47 43.22 26.10
N ILE A 807 -0.06 43.15 24.83
CA ILE A 807 -0.94 43.17 23.66
C ILE A 807 -1.00 41.75 23.06
N ILE A 808 -2.21 41.21 22.92
CA ILE A 808 -2.41 39.85 22.39
C ILE A 808 -3.18 39.95 21.07
N VAL A 809 -2.52 39.65 19.95
CA VAL A 809 -3.15 39.61 18.63
C VAL A 809 -3.53 38.18 18.30
N ASP A 810 -4.82 37.85 18.32
CA ASP A 810 -5.27 36.51 17.94
C ASP A 810 -5.42 36.33 16.42
N HIS A 811 -5.53 35.07 16.01
CA HIS A 811 -5.63 34.66 14.60
C HIS A 811 -6.97 34.97 13.92
N THR A 812 -8.01 35.30 14.67
CA THR A 812 -9.33 35.68 14.15
C THR A 812 -9.30 37.11 13.59
N ILE A 813 -8.37 37.93 14.08
CA ILE A 813 -8.16 39.28 13.57
C ILE A 813 -7.62 39.18 12.14
N ARG A 814 -8.27 39.87 11.20
CA ARG A 814 -7.77 39.98 9.82
C ARG A 814 -6.50 40.83 9.80
N ARG A 815 -5.53 40.47 8.95
CA ARG A 815 -4.24 41.19 8.83
C ARG A 815 -4.40 42.69 8.65
N ASP A 816 -5.38 43.09 7.83
CA ASP A 816 -5.65 44.50 7.54
C ASP A 816 -6.19 45.27 8.77
N ASN A 817 -6.62 44.54 9.81
CA ASN A 817 -7.10 45.11 11.08
C ASN A 817 -6.06 45.05 12.21
N TYR A 818 -4.88 44.45 12.00
CA TYR A 818 -3.86 44.28 13.07
C TYR A 818 -3.47 45.60 13.70
N LEU A 819 -3.18 46.59 12.87
CA LEU A 819 -2.78 47.91 13.35
C LEU A 819 -3.88 48.57 14.17
N LYS A 820 -5.12 48.57 13.68
CA LYS A 820 -6.27 49.15 14.39
C LYS A 820 -6.47 48.47 15.76
N PHE A 821 -6.33 47.14 15.79
CA PHE A 821 -6.45 46.36 17.01
C PHE A 821 -5.32 46.65 18.01
N ILE A 822 -4.06 46.61 17.58
CA ILE A 822 -2.89 46.90 18.42
C ILE A 822 -3.02 48.28 19.06
N ILE A 823 -3.44 49.28 18.28
CA ILE A 823 -3.64 50.63 18.79
C ILE A 823 -4.76 50.67 19.84
N SER A 824 -5.90 50.03 19.58
CA SER A 824 -7.02 49.99 20.53
C SER A 824 -6.62 49.35 21.86
N GLU A 825 -5.91 48.23 21.82
CA GLU A 825 -5.39 47.54 23.00
C GLU A 825 -4.40 48.41 23.79
N PHE A 826 -3.48 49.06 23.08
CA PHE A 826 -2.52 49.97 23.70
C PHE A 826 -3.24 51.13 24.41
N GLU A 827 -4.16 51.83 23.73
CA GLU A 827 -4.91 52.94 24.32
C GLU A 827 -5.63 52.52 25.60
N GLN A 828 -6.34 51.39 25.57
CA GLN A 828 -7.09 50.90 26.72
C GLN A 828 -6.19 50.65 27.92
N GLN A 829 -5.00 50.08 27.69
CA GLN A 829 -4.05 49.76 28.74
C GLN A 829 -3.36 51.01 29.28
N VAL A 830 -3.01 51.97 28.43
CA VAL A 830 -2.48 53.28 28.85
C VAL A 830 -3.50 54.06 29.68
N ARG A 831 -4.78 54.09 29.27
CA ARG A 831 -5.85 54.72 30.06
C ARG A 831 -5.93 54.14 31.46
N LYS A 832 -5.81 52.81 31.57
CA LYS A 832 -5.84 52.10 32.85
C LYS A 832 -4.59 52.39 33.68
N LEU A 833 -3.41 52.36 33.06
CA LEU A 833 -2.12 52.54 33.74
C LEU A 833 -1.98 53.95 34.32
N PHE A 834 -2.38 54.97 33.56
CA PHE A 834 -2.25 56.38 33.95
C PHE A 834 -3.55 57.01 34.48
N LYS A 835 -4.64 56.24 34.59
CA LYS A 835 -5.97 56.68 35.03
C LYS A 835 -6.53 57.87 34.21
N ILE A 836 -6.36 57.85 32.89
CA ILE A 836 -6.81 58.91 31.97
C ILE A 836 -8.11 58.50 31.28
N ASN A 837 -9.21 59.22 31.52
CA ASN A 837 -10.54 58.84 31.01
C ASN A 837 -10.81 59.24 29.54
N ASN A 838 -10.12 60.26 29.00
CA ASN A 838 -10.43 60.89 27.70
C ASN A 838 -9.35 60.73 26.61
N TYR A 839 -8.50 59.72 26.71
CA TYR A 839 -7.40 59.54 25.76
C TYR A 839 -7.82 58.73 24.53
N ARG A 840 -8.18 59.36 23.41
CA ARG A 840 -8.41 58.69 22.11
C ARG A 840 -7.49 59.26 21.06
N LEU A 841 -6.87 58.41 20.26
CA LEU A 841 -6.14 58.83 19.07
C LEU A 841 -7.12 59.26 18.01
N ARG A 842 -7.23 60.58 17.82
CA ARG A 842 -7.97 61.17 16.71
C ARG A 842 -7.12 61.10 15.45
N ASN A 843 -7.78 60.93 14.29
CA ASN A 843 -7.16 60.97 12.96
C ASN A 843 -6.16 59.85 12.64
N ILE A 844 -6.37 58.63 13.12
CA ILE A 844 -5.67 57.47 12.57
C ILE A 844 -6.24 57.18 11.17
N PRO A 845 -5.46 57.31 10.09
CA PRO A 845 -5.96 56.95 8.78
C PRO A 845 -6.28 55.45 8.76
N HIS A 846 -7.26 55.03 7.95
CA HIS A 846 -7.48 53.61 7.70
C HIS A 846 -6.27 53.04 6.97
N CYS A 847 -5.30 52.53 7.72
CA CYS A 847 -4.01 52.15 7.19
C CYS A 847 -3.92 50.67 6.86
N ASN A 848 -3.60 50.39 5.60
CA ASN A 848 -3.18 49.05 5.20
C ASN A 848 -1.75 48.83 5.71
N TRP A 849 -1.49 47.71 6.38
CA TRP A 849 -0.14 47.36 6.87
C TRP A 849 0.91 47.28 5.74
N ARG A 850 0.48 47.23 4.48
CA ARG A 850 1.33 47.26 3.28
C ARG A 850 1.72 48.67 2.82
N ASP A 851 1.06 49.72 3.28
CA ASP A 851 1.37 51.10 2.89
C ASP A 851 2.35 51.75 3.87
N LEU A 852 3.64 51.67 3.53
CA LEU A 852 4.74 52.20 4.34
C LEU A 852 4.65 53.72 4.57
N LYS A 853 4.13 54.49 3.60
CA LYS A 853 3.98 55.95 3.75
C LYS A 853 2.93 56.30 4.81
N GLN A 854 1.88 55.48 4.90
CA GLN A 854 0.86 55.62 5.92
C GLN A 854 1.36 55.22 7.32
N ILE A 855 2.19 54.17 7.41
CA ILE A 855 2.84 53.76 8.65
C ILE A 855 3.80 54.84 9.18
N ASP A 856 4.52 55.53 8.31
CA ASP A 856 5.40 56.63 8.73
C ASP A 856 4.62 57.89 9.18
N LYS A 857 3.44 58.17 8.62
CA LYS A 857 2.52 59.20 9.16
C LYS A 857 1.98 58.83 10.54
N LEU A 858 1.58 57.57 10.73
CA LEU A 858 1.19 57.01 12.02
C LEU A 858 2.32 57.07 13.06
N ARG A 859 3.56 56.84 12.64
CA ARG A 859 4.75 56.98 13.51
C ARG A 859 4.91 58.40 14.03
N GLN A 860 4.62 59.43 13.22
CA GLN A 860 4.64 60.81 13.72
C GLN A 860 3.58 60.98 14.81
N THR A 861 2.34 60.54 14.55
CA THR A 861 1.26 60.57 15.55
C THR A 861 1.62 59.81 16.84
N TYR A 862 2.22 58.63 16.73
CA TYR A 862 2.63 57.83 17.90
C TYR A 862 3.87 58.37 18.63
N GLY A 863 4.82 58.94 17.91
CA GLY A 863 5.93 59.68 18.50
C GLY A 863 5.43 60.88 19.30
N ASP A 864 4.38 61.54 18.85
CA ASP A 864 3.75 62.65 19.56
C ASP A 864 3.00 62.16 20.82
N ILE A 865 2.42 60.95 20.81
CA ILE A 865 1.86 60.28 22.00
C ILE A 865 2.92 60.04 23.06
N ILE A 866 4.04 59.43 22.68
CA ILE A 866 5.12 59.09 23.61
C ILE A 866 5.82 60.34 24.13
N ARG A 867 5.74 61.47 23.42
CA ARG A 867 6.17 62.78 23.93
C ARG A 867 5.15 63.46 24.83
N PHE A 868 3.85 63.14 24.65
CA PHE A 868 2.73 63.65 25.44
C PHE A 868 2.61 62.93 26.79
N LEU A 869 2.75 61.60 26.79
CA LEU A 869 2.96 60.77 27.99
C LEU A 869 4.36 61.02 28.58
#